data_AF-A0A3M1F6I2-F1
#
_entry.id   AF-A0A3M1F6I2-F1
#
_cell.length_a   1.000
_cell.length_b   1.000
_cell.length_c   1.000
_cell.angle_alpha   90.00
_cell.angle_beta   90.00
_cell.angle_gamma   90.00
#
_symmetry.space_group_name_H-M   'P 1'
#
loop_
_entity.id
_entity.type
_entity.pdbx_description
1 polymer ?
#
loop_
_entity_poly.entity_id
_entity_poly.type
_entity_poly.pdbx_seq_one_letter_code
_entity_poly.pdbx_strand_id
1 'polypeptide(L)'
;MDWRLFLVRKHLRRHKPLGWAAMNRWLRYGLIMGPLLAILPAPLAWAGGSIAFYYADQPPVDELAMFDQIVVESEYLDPGQIEQLQKQGSRLFAYVSLGEARRNRPWYAEVQREWILGENKAWNSDIMNLAHAGWQDFVLERLIGPLVTTGFQGIFLDTLDSYRILADTPEKLKRQRDGLIHLIQTIHQRFPALKILVNRGFEVVDAIAPYVQGVVAESMFRTWNPETRTYEKVPQEDSSWLMAKLEAVRKLGLDVYVIDYVHPADRDLARSTARRIHDLGFVPWVANPRLDMLGVGEIESVPRRVLVIYDSEEAELAYHQAHRYLAAPLEYLGYRVDYQDVRAGLPAFSLKGRYAGVVCWFTDRRMPAQRRFTRWLIRQIDEAVPLAFLQSFGMEPDNQLLERLGLVRVEGKIQRPIKIRVEDSMAAMEARPRPLSRGLTPVRSLHPDARIHEQIEDHRGERMDVILTDSWGGFALSPYVLEMGLDQHARWRLDIFAFLEEALHLEAIPAFDVTTENGMRLMMSHIDGDGIASRALMPGSPLSIRVIHEQILKRYPIPVTVSVIVSEIERQGLYPDRAAEMQRVARKIFQLPHVEIASHTYSHPFSWSQAEAEGKAHLDVPGYSFSLEKEIDGSVRYINRKLAPRNKPVRVFLWSGDALPGESAVRRVREIGLRNLNGGNTVMTLDHPSLTDVSSVGRPVGHELQVYAPVMNENIYTHHWTRPRYGFERVIETFRLTDQPRRLKPIDIYYHFYSGSEIASLNALKKVLDWAMRQETLPLWISEYVDRVRAWMHAGIARNLAGDWLLHVPPPLGTVRLPRSLGWPDLQASRGVIGMRDIPQGRYLHLKPAEGTFVRLHLTGNRPVLPHLVYANGFVEQWHRDGRRIRMRLRGHVPLRFAMNRRCILHQGKKRTLPRANGSLYTFSLDRKDTGLALLVCR
;
A
#
# COMPACT_ATOMS: atom_id res chain seq x y z
N MET A 1 11.29 23.11 51.93
CA MET A 1 11.90 22.02 52.73
C MET A 1 12.56 21.07 51.73
N ASP A 2 13.84 21.17 51.37
CA ASP A 2 15.09 21.39 52.14
C ASP A 2 15.60 20.07 52.75
N TRP A 3 16.89 19.71 52.71
CA TRP A 3 18.10 20.24 52.03
C TRP A 3 19.22 19.17 52.11
N ARG A 4 20.20 19.23 51.19
CA ARG A 4 21.62 18.79 51.33
C ARG A 4 21.89 17.26 51.39
N LEU A 5 22.85 16.68 50.65
CA LEU A 5 24.30 16.94 50.39
C LEU A 5 25.25 16.29 51.41
N PHE A 6 26.20 15.49 50.90
CA PHE A 6 27.48 15.18 51.54
C PHE A 6 28.62 15.21 50.51
N LEU A 7 29.82 15.65 50.92
CA LEU A 7 30.92 16.01 50.01
C LEU A 7 32.26 16.10 50.78
N VAL A 8 33.37 15.52 50.26
CA VAL A 8 34.79 15.86 50.55
C VAL A 8 35.68 14.98 49.64
N ARG A 9 36.53 15.53 48.74
CA ARG A 9 37.92 16.07 48.88
C ARG A 9 38.93 14.99 49.35
N LYS A 10 40.15 14.85 48.81
CA LYS A 10 41.26 15.77 48.40
C LYS A 10 41.98 15.20 47.13
N HIS A 11 43.08 15.68 46.50
CA HIS A 11 44.03 16.83 46.53
C HIS A 11 44.70 16.92 45.09
N LEU A 12 45.86 17.57 44.84
CA LEU A 12 46.07 19.01 44.55
C LEU A 12 47.48 19.24 43.89
N ARG A 13 47.68 20.36 43.15
CA ARG A 13 48.93 21.10 42.75
C ARG A 13 49.29 21.05 41.23
N ARG A 14 49.83 22.09 40.56
CA ARG A 14 50.01 23.57 40.84
C ARG A 14 50.38 24.39 39.55
N HIS A 15 50.10 25.72 39.57
CA HIS A 15 50.65 26.90 38.80
C HIS A 15 50.99 26.81 37.28
N LYS A 16 50.37 27.55 36.32
CA LYS A 16 50.42 29.02 35.95
C LYS A 16 51.83 29.61 35.67
N PRO A 17 52.01 30.67 34.81
CA PRO A 17 51.30 31.11 33.56
C PRO A 17 52.22 31.83 32.49
N LEU A 18 51.62 32.63 31.57
CA LEU A 18 52.19 33.77 30.75
C LEU A 18 52.96 33.50 29.43
N GLY A 19 52.85 34.46 28.48
CA GLY A 19 53.59 34.56 27.20
C GLY A 19 52.83 35.32 26.09
N TRP A 20 53.46 36.27 25.37
CA TRP A 20 52.84 37.13 24.32
C TRP A 20 53.82 37.43 23.15
N ALA A 21 53.27 37.70 21.96
CA ALA A 21 53.87 38.45 20.83
C ALA A 21 55.00 37.81 19.95
N ALA A 22 55.35 38.55 18.87
CA ALA A 22 56.30 38.28 17.76
C ALA A 22 55.91 37.12 16.78
N MET A 23 55.47 37.28 15.52
CA MET A 23 55.33 38.37 14.52
C MET A 23 56.43 38.49 13.43
N ASN A 24 55.96 38.58 12.16
CA ASN A 24 56.62 39.03 10.91
C ASN A 24 57.73 38.21 10.22
N ARG A 25 57.42 37.77 8.99
CA ARG A 25 58.12 38.31 7.79
C ARG A 25 57.16 38.40 6.58
N TRP A 26 57.39 39.35 5.68
CA TRP A 26 56.49 39.78 4.59
C TRP A 26 57.10 39.56 3.20
N LEU A 27 56.24 39.29 2.21
CA LEU A 27 56.42 39.55 0.76
C LEU A 27 55.01 39.45 0.12
N ARG A 28 54.22 40.53 -0.04
CA ARG A 28 54.29 41.73 -0.92
C ARG A 28 53.83 41.51 -2.39
N TYR A 29 52.61 42.02 -2.64
CA TYR A 29 52.01 42.52 -3.89
C TYR A 29 51.55 41.54 -4.98
N GLY A 30 50.40 41.90 -5.58
CA GLY A 30 49.67 41.15 -6.62
C GLY A 30 48.17 41.42 -6.57
N LEU A 31 47.72 42.66 -6.86
CA LEU A 31 46.29 42.96 -7.00
C LEU A 31 45.75 42.41 -8.33
N ILE A 32 44.51 41.90 -8.32
CA ILE A 32 43.39 42.14 -9.25
C ILE A 32 42.38 40.98 -9.12
N MET A 33 41.18 41.27 -8.61
CA MET A 33 39.91 40.58 -8.87
C MET A 33 38.78 41.43 -8.25
N GLY A 34 37.68 41.62 -8.97
CA GLY A 34 36.54 42.43 -8.52
C GLY A 34 35.58 41.66 -7.60
N PRO A 35 34.67 42.36 -6.89
CA PRO A 35 33.64 41.73 -6.08
C PRO A 35 32.55 41.13 -6.98
N LEU A 36 32.71 39.86 -7.38
CA LEU A 36 31.58 39.07 -7.86
C LEU A 36 30.62 38.87 -6.69
N LEU A 37 29.46 39.56 -6.73
CA LEU A 37 28.35 39.26 -5.84
C LEU A 37 27.87 37.84 -6.16
N ALA A 38 28.30 36.89 -5.33
CA ALA A 38 27.69 35.57 -5.28
C ALA A 38 26.28 35.74 -4.69
N ILE A 39 25.31 36.04 -5.55
CA ILE A 39 23.89 35.86 -5.25
C ILE A 39 23.67 34.35 -5.13
N LEU A 40 23.97 33.83 -3.95
CA LEU A 40 23.52 32.50 -3.53
C LEU A 40 22.00 32.57 -3.52
N PRO A 41 21.28 31.78 -4.34
CA PRO A 41 19.87 31.57 -4.09
C PRO A 41 19.79 30.85 -2.75
N ALA A 42 19.37 31.58 -1.71
CA ALA A 42 18.92 30.93 -0.49
C ALA A 42 17.84 29.93 -0.92
N PRO A 43 17.90 28.66 -0.49
CA PRO A 43 16.81 27.74 -0.77
C PRO A 43 15.56 28.34 -0.16
N LEU A 44 14.60 28.70 -1.00
CA LEU A 44 13.26 29.11 -0.59
C LEU A 44 12.60 27.88 0.04
N ALA A 45 12.86 27.69 1.34
CA ALA A 45 12.08 26.82 2.20
C ALA A 45 10.78 27.57 2.46
N TRP A 46 9.76 27.28 1.65
CA TRP A 46 8.44 27.87 1.83
C TRP A 46 7.88 27.43 3.18
N ALA A 47 7.29 28.38 3.91
CA ALA A 47 6.35 28.07 4.97
C ALA A 47 5.03 27.63 4.31
N GLY A 48 4.30 26.73 4.97
CA GLY A 48 3.23 25.95 4.36
C GLY A 48 3.78 24.78 3.56
N GLY A 49 3.74 23.58 4.16
CA GLY A 49 3.96 22.33 3.43
C GLY A 49 2.72 21.91 2.65
N SER A 50 2.87 20.88 1.82
CA SER A 50 1.82 20.39 0.92
C SER A 50 0.49 20.11 1.64
N ILE A 51 -0.62 20.53 1.05
CA ILE A 51 -1.96 20.43 1.65
C ILE A 51 -2.90 19.57 0.79
N ALA A 52 -3.83 18.88 1.44
CA ALA A 52 -4.99 18.24 0.83
C ALA A 52 -6.27 18.59 1.60
N PHE A 53 -7.40 18.72 0.90
CA PHE A 53 -8.73 18.88 1.49
C PHE A 53 -9.63 17.73 1.02
N TYR A 54 -10.27 17.01 1.95
CA TYR A 54 -11.16 15.86 1.64
C TYR A 54 -12.34 15.77 2.62
N TYR A 55 -13.57 15.96 2.13
CA TYR A 55 -14.79 16.09 2.96
C TYR A 55 -15.82 14.98 2.75
N ALA A 56 -15.45 13.86 2.12
CA ALA A 56 -16.32 12.71 1.95
C ALA A 56 -16.03 11.59 2.98
N ASP A 57 -16.95 10.64 3.05
CA ASP A 57 -16.82 9.45 3.90
C ASP A 57 -15.68 8.53 3.43
N GLN A 58 -15.25 7.63 4.33
CA GLN A 58 -14.21 6.63 4.07
C GLN A 58 -12.90 7.23 3.49
N PRO A 59 -12.31 8.25 4.12
CA PRO A 59 -11.17 8.99 3.59
C PRO A 59 -9.98 8.08 3.20
N PRO A 60 -9.29 8.35 2.08
CA PRO A 60 -8.22 7.48 1.58
C PRO A 60 -6.92 7.69 2.36
N VAL A 61 -6.85 7.12 3.57
CA VAL A 61 -5.79 7.33 4.57
C VAL A 61 -4.37 7.19 4.01
N ASP A 62 -4.05 6.08 3.34
CA ASP A 62 -2.69 5.83 2.82
C ASP A 62 -2.27 6.82 1.72
N GLU A 63 -3.24 7.39 0.99
CA GLU A 63 -3.02 8.38 -0.05
C GLU A 63 -2.99 9.82 0.50
N LEU A 64 -3.77 10.12 1.54
CA LEU A 64 -3.72 11.39 2.28
C LEU A 64 -2.42 11.52 3.10
N ALA A 65 -1.87 10.41 3.60
CA ALA A 65 -0.58 10.35 4.29
C ALA A 65 0.62 10.90 3.47
N MET A 66 0.46 11.10 2.16
CA MET A 66 1.48 11.71 1.31
C MET A 66 1.67 13.21 1.56
N PHE A 67 0.70 13.89 2.18
CA PHE A 67 0.66 15.34 2.35
C PHE A 67 1.13 15.78 3.74
N ASP A 68 1.80 16.93 3.83
CA ASP A 68 2.27 17.51 5.10
C ASP A 68 1.10 17.99 5.98
N GLN A 69 0.00 18.42 5.35
CA GLN A 69 -1.20 18.98 5.98
C GLN A 69 -2.46 18.40 5.34
N ILE A 70 -3.42 17.97 6.16
CA ILE A 70 -4.65 17.33 5.71
C ILE A 70 -5.84 18.01 6.38
N VAL A 71 -6.74 18.59 5.60
CA VAL A 71 -8.00 19.20 6.06
C VAL A 71 -9.15 18.26 5.76
N VAL A 72 -9.90 17.84 6.78
CA VAL A 72 -10.93 16.81 6.67
C VAL A 72 -12.18 17.16 7.44
N GLU A 73 -13.29 16.53 7.04
CA GLU A 73 -14.46 16.41 7.89
C GLU A 73 -14.15 15.44 9.05
N SER A 74 -14.23 15.94 10.27
CA SER A 74 -13.78 15.20 11.46
C SER A 74 -14.61 13.97 11.79
N GLU A 75 -15.90 13.98 11.42
CA GLU A 75 -16.85 12.90 11.67
C GLU A 75 -16.54 11.62 10.85
N TYR A 76 -15.61 11.67 9.89
CA TYR A 76 -15.27 10.55 8.99
C TYR A 76 -13.92 9.89 9.24
N LEU A 77 -13.18 10.29 10.29
CA LEU A 77 -11.95 9.60 10.72
C LEU A 77 -12.14 8.89 12.07
N ASP A 78 -11.68 7.64 12.16
CA ASP A 78 -11.56 6.94 13.45
C ASP A 78 -10.22 7.27 14.16
N PRO A 79 -10.11 7.07 15.48
CA PRO A 79 -8.89 7.39 16.24
C PRO A 79 -7.63 6.63 15.79
N GLY A 80 -7.77 5.44 15.21
CA GLY A 80 -6.66 4.66 14.66
C GLY A 80 -6.16 5.22 13.33
N GLN A 81 -7.06 5.71 12.47
CA GLN A 81 -6.71 6.44 11.25
C GLN A 81 -6.02 7.77 11.56
N ILE A 82 -6.51 8.49 12.59
CA ILE A 82 -5.88 9.69 13.12
C ILE A 82 -4.45 9.39 13.60
N GLU A 83 -4.28 8.34 14.40
CA GLU A 83 -2.96 7.91 14.88
C GLU A 83 -2.04 7.46 13.73
N GLN A 84 -2.56 6.80 12.69
CA GLN A 84 -1.81 6.40 11.50
C GLN A 84 -1.24 7.61 10.75
N LEU A 85 -2.08 8.58 10.39
CA LEU A 85 -1.66 9.76 9.62
C LEU A 85 -0.59 10.56 10.37
N GLN A 86 -0.76 10.71 11.69
CA GLN A 86 0.19 11.43 12.54
C GLN A 86 1.52 10.66 12.70
N LYS A 87 1.49 9.32 12.78
CA LYS A 87 2.71 8.48 12.74
C LYS A 87 3.44 8.54 11.40
N GLN A 88 2.72 8.82 10.31
CA GLN A 88 3.28 8.96 8.96
C GLN A 88 3.85 10.38 8.71
N GLY A 89 3.40 11.37 9.48
CA GLY A 89 4.00 12.71 9.60
C GLY A 89 3.05 13.87 9.32
N SER A 90 1.83 13.58 8.87
CA SER A 90 0.86 14.59 8.44
C SER A 90 0.19 15.32 9.60
N ARG A 91 0.00 16.64 9.45
CA ARG A 91 -0.76 17.47 10.39
C ARG A 91 -2.24 17.46 10.03
N LEU A 92 -3.09 17.01 10.95
CA LEU A 92 -4.54 16.95 10.74
C LEU A 92 -5.23 18.25 11.18
N PHE A 93 -6.04 18.80 10.29
CA PHE A 93 -6.95 19.92 10.50
C PHE A 93 -8.39 19.44 10.35
N ALA A 94 -9.26 19.80 11.29
CA ALA A 94 -10.70 19.56 11.19
C ALA A 94 -11.41 20.78 10.59
N TYR A 95 -12.34 20.57 9.66
CA TYR A 95 -13.26 21.61 9.18
C TYR A 95 -14.21 22.07 10.29
N VAL A 96 -14.34 23.39 10.49
CA VAL A 96 -15.26 24.01 11.46
C VAL A 96 -15.89 25.25 10.84
N SER A 97 -17.20 25.21 10.58
CA SER A 97 -17.98 26.40 10.17
C SER A 97 -18.29 27.28 11.39
N LEU A 98 -17.91 28.56 11.36
CA LEU A 98 -18.12 29.49 12.47
C LEU A 98 -19.33 30.43 12.28
N GLY A 99 -19.53 30.93 11.06
CA GLY A 99 -20.61 31.85 10.74
C GLY A 99 -21.93 31.15 10.43
N GLU A 100 -21.94 29.82 10.26
CA GLU A 100 -23.14 29.06 9.88
C GLU A 100 -23.23 27.70 10.58
N ALA A 101 -24.42 27.35 11.07
CA ALA A 101 -24.77 26.02 11.55
C ALA A 101 -25.57 25.26 10.47
N ARG A 102 -25.08 24.09 10.03
CA ARG A 102 -25.78 23.25 9.04
C ARG A 102 -26.79 22.33 9.72
N ARG A 103 -28.05 22.38 9.26
CA ARG A 103 -29.22 21.69 9.87
C ARG A 103 -29.13 20.15 9.89
N ASN A 104 -28.19 19.56 9.16
CA ASN A 104 -27.97 18.11 9.10
C ASN A 104 -26.92 17.58 10.09
N ARG A 105 -26.31 18.44 10.92
CA ARG A 105 -25.30 18.03 11.90
C ARG A 105 -25.93 17.38 13.13
N PRO A 106 -25.34 16.32 13.72
CA PRO A 106 -25.88 15.67 14.92
C PRO A 106 -26.06 16.63 16.11
N TRP A 107 -25.14 17.59 16.26
CA TRP A 107 -25.16 18.61 17.32
C TRP A 107 -26.11 19.79 17.04
N TYR A 108 -26.76 19.87 15.87
CA TYR A 108 -27.62 21.01 15.51
C TYR A 108 -28.82 21.15 16.46
N ALA A 109 -29.30 20.05 17.04
CA ALA A 109 -30.40 20.05 18.02
C ALA A 109 -30.07 20.79 19.33
N GLU A 110 -28.80 21.13 19.58
CA GLU A 110 -28.37 21.92 20.75
C GLU A 110 -28.32 23.44 20.46
N VAL A 111 -28.52 23.87 19.22
CA VAL A 111 -28.44 25.28 18.81
C VAL A 111 -29.68 26.06 19.28
N GLN A 112 -29.48 27.07 20.12
CA GLN A 112 -30.56 27.93 20.62
C GLN A 112 -30.99 28.99 19.60
N ARG A 113 -32.25 29.43 19.67
CA ARG A 113 -32.82 30.33 18.65
C ARG A 113 -32.20 31.73 18.67
N GLU A 114 -31.78 32.17 19.85
CA GLU A 114 -31.17 33.47 20.16
C GLU A 114 -29.77 33.62 19.55
N TRP A 115 -29.15 32.50 19.17
CA TRP A 115 -27.83 32.46 18.55
C TRP A 115 -27.88 32.71 17.03
N ILE A 116 -29.07 32.71 16.43
CA ILE A 116 -29.28 32.74 14.98
C ILE A 116 -29.66 34.15 14.51
N LEU A 117 -28.92 34.69 13.54
CA LEU A 117 -29.23 35.94 12.84
C LEU A 117 -30.26 35.75 11.71
N GLY A 118 -30.25 34.60 11.04
CA GLY A 118 -31.14 34.30 9.91
C GLY A 118 -30.76 33.00 9.19
N GLU A 119 -31.13 32.87 7.91
CA GLU A 119 -31.00 31.65 7.12
C GLU A 119 -30.20 31.89 5.83
N ASN A 120 -29.23 31.03 5.53
CA ASN A 120 -28.58 30.95 4.23
C ASN A 120 -29.27 29.88 3.37
N LYS A 121 -30.22 30.32 2.53
CA LYS A 121 -31.04 29.43 1.69
C LYS A 121 -30.25 28.65 0.63
N ALA A 122 -29.08 29.13 0.23
CA ALA A 122 -28.23 28.43 -0.75
C ALA A 122 -27.61 27.15 -0.19
N TRP A 123 -27.36 27.10 1.12
CA TRP A 123 -26.65 26.01 1.81
C TRP A 123 -27.48 25.26 2.87
N ASN A 124 -28.75 25.65 3.07
CA ASN A 124 -29.66 25.09 4.07
C ASN A 124 -29.08 25.13 5.50
N SER A 125 -28.53 26.28 5.85
CA SER A 125 -27.84 26.59 7.11
C SER A 125 -28.44 27.83 7.76
N ASP A 126 -28.31 27.93 9.08
CA ASP A 126 -28.67 29.11 9.85
C ASP A 126 -27.40 29.96 10.08
N ILE A 127 -27.47 31.25 9.79
CA ILE A 127 -26.36 32.21 9.94
C ILE A 127 -26.30 32.62 11.41
N MET A 128 -25.11 32.49 12.02
CA MET A 128 -24.91 32.57 13.46
C MET A 128 -24.42 33.95 13.93
N ASN A 129 -24.80 34.30 15.15
CA ASN A 129 -24.43 35.54 15.81
C ASN A 129 -23.05 35.39 16.46
N LEU A 130 -22.00 35.77 15.72
CA LEU A 130 -20.59 35.68 16.13
C LEU A 130 -20.25 36.53 17.36
N ALA A 131 -21.16 37.42 17.80
CA ALA A 131 -21.05 38.21 19.02
C ALA A 131 -21.92 37.70 20.19
N HIS A 132 -22.61 36.55 20.05
CA HIS A 132 -23.41 35.96 21.12
C HIS A 132 -22.58 34.98 21.95
N ALA A 133 -22.44 35.23 23.26
CA ALA A 133 -21.61 34.42 24.16
C ALA A 133 -21.94 32.92 24.07
N GLY A 134 -23.23 32.55 24.13
CA GLY A 134 -23.64 31.15 24.02
C GLY A 134 -23.23 30.43 22.72
N TRP A 135 -23.07 31.15 21.60
CA TRP A 135 -22.51 30.56 20.38
C TRP A 135 -20.99 30.42 20.46
N GLN A 136 -20.30 31.40 21.02
CA GLN A 136 -18.84 31.34 21.24
C GLN A 136 -18.47 30.19 22.19
N ASP A 137 -19.20 30.03 23.30
CA ASP A 137 -19.02 28.93 24.25
C ASP A 137 -19.33 27.58 23.59
N PHE A 138 -20.42 27.48 22.80
CA PHE A 138 -20.74 26.27 22.04
C PHE A 138 -19.64 25.88 21.05
N VAL A 139 -19.10 26.84 20.29
CA VAL A 139 -17.94 26.62 19.40
C VAL A 139 -16.72 26.12 20.16
N LEU A 140 -16.40 26.73 21.31
CA LEU A 140 -15.23 26.37 22.12
C LEU A 140 -15.36 24.97 22.75
N GLU A 141 -16.54 24.62 23.26
CA GLU A 141 -16.72 23.43 24.12
C GLU A 141 -17.38 22.23 23.43
N ARG A 142 -18.27 22.46 22.46
CA ARG A 142 -18.98 21.39 21.74
C ARG A 142 -18.35 21.09 20.38
N LEU A 143 -17.74 22.09 19.71
CA LEU A 143 -17.07 21.88 18.42
C LEU A 143 -15.55 21.68 18.57
N ILE A 144 -14.81 22.63 19.16
CA ILE A 144 -13.34 22.60 19.13
C ILE A 144 -12.71 21.73 20.23
N GLY A 145 -13.22 21.78 21.47
CA GLY A 145 -12.71 20.98 22.59
C GLY A 145 -12.58 19.47 22.31
N PRO A 146 -13.60 18.81 21.71
CA PRO A 146 -13.53 17.40 21.35
C PRO A 146 -12.43 17.12 20.30
N LEU A 147 -12.28 17.98 19.29
CA LEU A 147 -11.28 17.80 18.22
C LEU A 147 -9.85 17.79 18.77
N VAL A 148 -9.54 18.72 19.68
CA VAL A 148 -8.25 18.76 20.39
C VAL A 148 -8.03 17.49 21.22
N THR A 149 -9.09 16.96 21.83
CA THR A 149 -9.04 15.76 22.69
C THR A 149 -8.85 14.48 21.87
N THR A 150 -9.46 14.40 20.69
CA THR A 150 -9.26 13.31 19.70
C THR A 150 -7.90 13.42 18.98
N GLY A 151 -7.16 14.53 19.18
CA GLY A 151 -5.78 14.71 18.72
C GLY A 151 -5.62 15.51 17.44
N PHE A 152 -6.63 16.24 16.97
CA PHE A 152 -6.45 17.17 15.85
C PHE A 152 -5.44 18.27 16.21
N GLN A 153 -4.56 18.58 15.26
CA GLN A 153 -3.41 19.46 15.45
C GLN A 153 -3.67 20.87 14.89
N GLY A 154 -4.76 21.02 14.13
CA GLY A 154 -5.32 22.29 13.74
C GLY A 154 -6.82 22.23 13.46
N ILE A 155 -7.38 23.39 13.13
CA ILE A 155 -8.74 23.58 12.63
C ILE A 155 -8.71 24.51 11.41
N PHE A 156 -9.61 24.25 10.46
CA PHE A 156 -9.88 25.12 9.34
C PHE A 156 -11.23 25.79 9.56
N LEU A 157 -11.20 27.09 9.81
CA LEU A 157 -12.37 27.91 10.11
C LEU A 157 -13.00 28.42 8.82
N ASP A 158 -14.29 28.14 8.63
CA ASP A 158 -15.06 28.50 7.44
C ASP A 158 -16.25 29.43 7.78
N THR A 159 -16.90 29.99 6.75
CA THR A 159 -18.05 30.91 6.80
C THR A 159 -17.81 32.23 7.57
N LEU A 160 -16.56 32.71 7.59
CA LEU A 160 -16.16 33.96 8.27
C LEU A 160 -16.87 35.21 7.71
N ASP A 161 -17.32 35.20 6.45
CA ASP A 161 -17.96 36.33 5.77
C ASP A 161 -19.51 36.25 5.73
N SER A 162 -20.13 35.12 6.08
CA SER A 162 -21.59 34.90 5.97
C SER A 162 -22.47 35.91 6.73
N TYR A 163 -21.97 36.51 7.81
CA TYR A 163 -22.70 37.56 8.54
C TYR A 163 -23.02 38.78 7.67
N ARG A 164 -22.24 39.03 6.61
CA ARG A 164 -22.43 40.14 5.66
C ARG A 164 -23.69 40.00 4.80
N ILE A 165 -24.30 38.82 4.74
CA ILE A 165 -25.58 38.58 4.04
C ILE A 165 -26.74 39.29 4.77
N LEU A 166 -26.64 39.47 6.10
CA LEU A 166 -27.72 39.99 6.95
C LEU A 166 -27.36 41.28 7.70
N ALA A 167 -26.08 41.61 7.83
CA ALA A 167 -25.62 42.82 8.50
C ALA A 167 -25.61 44.03 7.54
N ASP A 168 -26.75 44.70 7.47
CA ASP A 168 -27.03 45.89 6.65
C ASP A 168 -26.45 47.22 7.17
N THR A 169 -26.25 47.39 8.49
CA THR A 169 -25.70 48.62 9.08
C THR A 169 -24.22 48.50 9.50
N PRO A 170 -23.44 49.61 9.50
CA PRO A 170 -22.06 49.61 9.97
C PRO A 170 -21.88 49.10 11.40
N GLU A 171 -22.85 49.35 12.28
CA GLU A 171 -22.84 48.93 13.68
C GLU A 171 -23.07 47.42 13.83
N LYS A 172 -23.96 46.84 13.02
CA LYS A 172 -24.16 45.38 12.95
C LYS A 172 -22.91 44.70 12.38
N LEU A 173 -22.38 45.21 11.26
CA LEU A 173 -21.15 44.72 10.63
C LEU A 173 -19.96 44.76 11.60
N LYS A 174 -19.75 45.89 12.28
CA LYS A 174 -18.71 46.04 13.30
C LYS A 174 -18.92 45.04 14.45
N ARG A 175 -20.14 44.90 14.98
CA ARG A 175 -20.42 43.97 16.09
C ARG A 175 -20.08 42.52 15.75
N GLN A 176 -20.46 42.05 14.56
CA GLN A 176 -20.14 40.69 14.12
C GLN A 176 -18.63 40.50 13.87
N ARG A 177 -17.98 41.48 13.22
CA ARG A 177 -16.53 41.49 12.99
C ARG A 177 -15.73 41.45 14.30
N ASP A 178 -16.07 42.31 15.25
CA ASP A 178 -15.38 42.43 16.54
C ASP A 178 -15.64 41.18 17.40
N GLY A 179 -16.83 40.57 17.29
CA GLY A 179 -17.15 39.26 17.88
C GLY A 179 -16.34 38.10 17.28
N LEU A 180 -16.17 38.06 15.95
CA LEU A 180 -15.34 37.07 15.26
C LEU A 180 -13.85 37.17 15.66
N ILE A 181 -13.32 38.39 15.75
CA ILE A 181 -11.96 38.65 16.24
C ILE A 181 -11.81 38.12 17.67
N HIS A 182 -12.78 38.41 18.55
CA HIS A 182 -12.76 37.91 19.93
C HIS A 182 -12.83 36.38 20.01
N LEU A 183 -13.71 35.74 19.23
CA LEU A 183 -13.81 34.28 19.19
C LEU A 183 -12.50 33.62 18.75
N ILE A 184 -11.85 34.10 17.69
CA ILE A 184 -10.57 33.55 17.22
C ILE A 184 -9.45 33.78 18.26
N GLN A 185 -9.42 34.94 18.93
CA GLN A 185 -8.51 35.19 20.04
C GLN A 185 -8.74 34.22 21.21
N THR A 186 -9.99 33.98 21.60
CA THR A 186 -10.34 33.08 22.71
C THR A 186 -10.06 31.62 22.35
N ILE A 187 -10.27 31.19 21.10
CA ILE A 187 -9.86 29.87 20.61
C ILE A 187 -8.34 29.69 20.78
N HIS A 188 -7.53 30.65 20.32
CA HIS A 188 -6.08 30.58 20.44
C HIS A 188 -5.61 30.61 21.90
N GLN A 189 -6.24 31.42 22.77
CA GLN A 189 -5.91 31.48 24.20
C GLN A 189 -6.27 30.18 24.94
N ARG A 190 -7.39 29.54 24.58
CA ARG A 190 -7.84 28.27 25.18
C ARG A 190 -7.06 27.06 24.65
N PHE A 191 -6.59 27.12 23.40
CA PHE A 191 -5.91 26.02 22.71
C PHE A 191 -4.61 26.46 22.00
N PRO A 192 -3.58 26.98 22.71
CA PRO A 192 -2.42 27.66 22.09
C PRO A 192 -1.48 26.77 21.27
N ALA A 193 -1.64 25.44 21.32
CA ALA A 193 -0.92 24.51 20.45
C ALA A 193 -1.61 24.32 19.08
N LEU A 194 -2.90 24.63 18.98
CA LEU A 194 -3.75 24.36 17.83
C LEU A 194 -3.43 25.31 16.68
N LYS A 195 -3.23 24.78 15.47
CA LYS A 195 -3.02 25.59 14.26
C LYS A 195 -4.36 26.00 13.66
N ILE A 196 -4.53 27.30 13.40
CA ILE A 196 -5.76 27.85 12.84
C ILE A 196 -5.50 28.25 11.39
N LEU A 197 -6.24 27.66 10.45
CA LEU A 197 -6.40 28.16 9.10
C LEU A 197 -7.77 28.85 9.00
N VAL A 198 -7.88 29.89 8.18
CA VAL A 198 -9.16 30.61 7.96
C VAL A 198 -9.51 30.68 6.49
N ASN A 199 -10.79 30.49 6.14
CA ASN A 199 -11.28 30.78 4.79
C ASN A 199 -11.50 32.29 4.65
N ARG A 200 -10.79 32.94 3.72
CA ARG A 200 -10.82 34.38 3.45
C ARG A 200 -10.55 35.25 4.69
N GLY A 201 -11.61 35.69 5.39
CA GLY A 201 -11.53 36.56 6.56
C GLY A 201 -10.86 37.93 6.32
N PHE A 202 -10.88 38.46 5.10
CA PHE A 202 -10.10 39.66 4.71
C PHE A 202 -10.49 40.95 5.46
N GLU A 203 -11.64 40.98 6.13
CA GLU A 203 -12.13 42.06 6.99
C GLU A 203 -11.59 42.00 8.42
N VAL A 204 -11.00 40.86 8.81
CA VAL A 204 -10.44 40.60 10.15
C VAL A 204 -8.96 40.22 10.14
N VAL A 205 -8.40 39.81 9.00
CA VAL A 205 -7.08 39.16 8.91
C VAL A 205 -5.95 39.96 9.58
N ASP A 206 -5.90 41.29 9.41
CA ASP A 206 -4.90 42.16 10.05
C ASP A 206 -4.94 42.08 11.59
N ALA A 207 -6.12 41.87 12.17
CA ALA A 207 -6.34 41.77 13.62
C ALA A 207 -6.19 40.35 14.17
N ILE A 208 -6.29 39.31 13.33
CA ILE A 208 -6.16 37.91 13.72
C ILE A 208 -4.84 37.25 13.31
N ALA A 209 -4.01 37.91 12.50
CA ALA A 209 -2.72 37.39 12.03
C ALA A 209 -1.81 36.80 13.13
N PRO A 210 -1.70 37.38 14.34
CA PRO A 210 -0.88 36.79 15.41
C PRO A 210 -1.34 35.41 15.92
N TYR A 211 -2.57 34.98 15.57
CA TYR A 211 -3.22 33.79 16.13
C TYR A 211 -3.42 32.65 15.11
N VAL A 212 -3.25 32.93 13.81
CA VAL A 212 -3.51 32.00 12.70
C VAL A 212 -2.20 31.60 11.99
N GLN A 213 -2.18 30.44 11.33
CA GLN A 213 -1.05 29.96 10.53
C GLN A 213 -1.13 30.47 9.08
N GLY A 214 -2.34 30.57 8.53
CA GLY A 214 -2.53 30.88 7.12
C GLY A 214 -3.98 31.11 6.72
N VAL A 215 -4.15 31.59 5.49
CA VAL A 215 -5.45 31.87 4.86
C VAL A 215 -5.65 30.94 3.67
N VAL A 216 -6.84 30.38 3.57
CA VAL A 216 -7.33 29.64 2.41
C VAL A 216 -8.24 30.56 1.60
N ALA A 217 -8.25 30.46 0.27
CA ALA A 217 -9.16 31.22 -0.56
C ALA A 217 -9.74 30.42 -1.74
N GLU A 218 -11.04 30.61 -1.94
CA GLU A 218 -11.85 30.08 -3.04
C GLU A 218 -12.44 31.25 -3.85
N SER A 219 -12.19 31.39 -5.15
CA SER A 219 -11.23 30.68 -6.01
C SER A 219 -10.53 31.69 -6.94
N MET A 220 -9.37 31.33 -7.49
CA MET A 220 -8.48 32.27 -8.18
C MET A 220 -8.57 32.24 -9.71
N PHE A 221 -8.69 31.07 -10.35
CA PHE A 221 -8.78 30.97 -11.82
C PHE A 221 -9.93 30.11 -12.31
N ARG A 222 -10.30 29.08 -11.54
CA ARG A 222 -11.34 28.09 -11.85
C ARG A 222 -12.27 27.95 -10.66
N THR A 223 -13.57 28.11 -10.91
CA THR A 223 -14.60 28.18 -9.86
C THR A 223 -15.78 27.28 -10.21
N TRP A 224 -16.62 27.04 -9.23
CA TRP A 224 -17.88 26.32 -9.37
C TRP A 224 -19.04 27.29 -9.11
N ASN A 225 -19.96 27.38 -10.06
CA ASN A 225 -21.19 28.14 -9.90
C ASN A 225 -22.27 27.24 -9.29
N PRO A 226 -22.73 27.48 -8.05
CA PRO A 226 -23.68 26.59 -7.38
C PRO A 226 -25.12 26.70 -7.91
N GLU A 227 -25.48 27.80 -8.57
CA GLU A 227 -26.82 28.04 -9.10
C GLU A 227 -27.05 27.28 -10.41
N THR A 228 -26.15 27.48 -11.38
CA THR A 228 -26.16 26.82 -12.70
C THR A 228 -25.56 25.41 -12.67
N ARG A 229 -24.75 25.10 -11.65
CA ARG A 229 -24.00 23.85 -11.48
C ARG A 229 -22.98 23.61 -12.59
N THR A 230 -22.19 24.66 -12.89
CA THR A 230 -21.17 24.67 -13.95
C THR A 230 -19.78 25.02 -13.43
N TYR A 231 -18.75 24.47 -14.07
CA TYR A 231 -17.35 24.82 -13.83
C TYR A 231 -16.96 25.98 -14.74
N GLU A 232 -16.45 27.05 -14.15
CA GLU A 232 -16.30 28.35 -14.81
C GLU A 232 -14.88 28.91 -14.66
N LYS A 233 -14.55 29.93 -15.45
CA LYS A 233 -13.35 30.74 -15.25
C LYS A 233 -13.70 31.89 -14.31
N VAL A 234 -12.84 32.13 -13.32
CA VAL A 234 -12.94 33.34 -12.48
C VAL A 234 -12.69 34.57 -13.37
N PRO A 235 -13.51 35.64 -13.29
CA PRO A 235 -13.27 36.88 -14.01
C PRO A 235 -11.89 37.48 -13.69
N GLN A 236 -11.29 38.17 -14.67
CA GLN A 236 -9.94 38.74 -14.49
C GLN A 236 -9.93 39.84 -13.42
N GLU A 237 -11.04 40.55 -13.22
CA GLU A 237 -11.19 41.56 -12.16
C GLU A 237 -11.16 40.92 -10.78
N ASP A 238 -12.01 39.92 -10.53
CA ASP A 238 -12.03 39.12 -9.29
C ASP A 238 -10.69 38.44 -9.00
N SER A 239 -10.06 37.87 -10.04
CA SER A 239 -8.73 37.26 -9.97
C SER A 239 -7.67 38.27 -9.47
N SER A 240 -7.77 39.53 -9.93
CA SER A 240 -6.83 40.60 -9.60
C SER A 240 -7.10 41.20 -8.22
N TRP A 241 -8.38 41.32 -7.84
CA TRP A 241 -8.80 41.69 -6.48
C TRP A 241 -8.31 40.66 -5.46
N LEU A 242 -8.50 39.36 -5.74
CA LEU A 242 -8.06 38.30 -4.85
C LEU A 242 -6.53 38.26 -4.75
N MET A 243 -5.80 38.41 -5.86
CA MET A 243 -4.34 38.53 -5.84
C MET A 243 -3.87 39.65 -4.90
N ALA A 244 -4.46 40.84 -4.98
CA ALA A 244 -4.12 41.97 -4.11
C ALA A 244 -4.42 41.69 -2.63
N LYS A 245 -5.48 40.94 -2.32
CA LYS A 245 -5.78 40.47 -0.95
C LYS A 245 -4.76 39.43 -0.46
N LEU A 246 -4.44 38.43 -1.25
CA LEU A 246 -3.49 37.38 -0.89
C LEU A 246 -2.04 37.90 -0.77
N GLU A 247 -1.67 38.91 -1.55
CA GLU A 247 -0.43 39.66 -1.34
C GLU A 247 -0.39 40.40 0.00
N ALA A 248 -1.50 41.00 0.44
CA ALA A 248 -1.59 41.65 1.74
C ALA A 248 -1.43 40.62 2.88
N VAL A 249 -2.10 39.46 2.76
CA VAL A 249 -1.95 38.33 3.70
C VAL A 249 -0.50 37.86 3.79
N ARG A 250 0.20 37.68 2.67
CA ARG A 250 1.63 37.30 2.68
C ARG A 250 2.53 38.34 3.35
N LYS A 251 2.19 39.63 3.29
CA LYS A 251 2.92 40.71 3.98
C LYS A 251 2.73 40.67 5.51
N LEU A 252 1.71 39.97 6.01
CA LEU A 252 1.53 39.65 7.44
C LEU A 252 2.34 38.43 7.91
N GLY A 253 3.05 37.73 7.00
CA GLY A 253 3.83 36.53 7.31
C GLY A 253 3.02 35.24 7.40
N LEU A 254 1.79 35.24 6.88
CA LEU A 254 0.89 34.09 6.87
C LEU A 254 1.08 33.19 5.64
N ASP A 255 0.93 31.88 5.81
CA ASP A 255 0.83 30.94 4.69
C ASP A 255 -0.42 31.25 3.85
N VAL A 256 -0.37 31.03 2.53
CA VAL A 256 -1.54 31.19 1.65
C VAL A 256 -1.79 29.94 0.81
N TYR A 257 -3.01 29.44 0.92
CA TYR A 257 -3.53 28.27 0.21
C TYR A 257 -4.67 28.72 -0.72
N VAL A 258 -4.75 28.15 -1.93
CA VAL A 258 -5.79 28.49 -2.91
C VAL A 258 -6.47 27.22 -3.39
N ILE A 259 -7.80 27.19 -3.25
CA ILE A 259 -8.65 26.11 -3.76
C ILE A 259 -9.36 26.56 -5.04
N ASP A 260 -9.12 25.82 -6.11
CA ASP A 260 -9.71 26.04 -7.44
C ASP A 260 -10.53 24.80 -7.86
N TYR A 261 -11.64 25.04 -8.55
CA TYR A 261 -12.62 24.00 -8.88
C TYR A 261 -12.61 23.62 -10.36
N VAL A 262 -12.31 22.35 -10.65
CA VAL A 262 -12.17 21.78 -12.00
C VAL A 262 -12.91 20.43 -12.05
N HIS A 263 -13.49 20.10 -13.22
CA HIS A 263 -14.21 18.83 -13.39
C HIS A 263 -13.26 17.64 -13.20
N PRO A 264 -13.66 16.53 -12.54
CA PRO A 264 -12.76 15.40 -12.28
C PRO A 264 -12.06 14.83 -13.52
N ALA A 265 -12.73 14.85 -14.68
CA ALA A 265 -12.16 14.42 -15.95
C ALA A 265 -10.99 15.28 -16.44
N ASP A 266 -11.03 16.61 -16.22
CA ASP A 266 -10.12 17.60 -16.80
C ASP A 266 -8.79 17.69 -16.03
N ARG A 267 -8.13 16.54 -15.80
CA ARG A 267 -7.00 16.43 -14.87
C ARG A 267 -5.79 17.27 -15.28
N ASP A 268 -5.55 17.47 -16.58
CA ASP A 268 -4.48 18.36 -17.07
C ASP A 268 -4.83 19.85 -16.97
N LEU A 269 -6.12 20.20 -16.96
CA LEU A 269 -6.54 21.53 -16.54
C LEU A 269 -6.30 21.73 -15.04
N ALA A 270 -6.57 20.73 -14.20
CA ALA A 270 -6.26 20.80 -12.78
C ALA A 270 -4.75 20.98 -12.53
N ARG A 271 -3.90 20.21 -13.23
CA ARG A 271 -2.42 20.33 -13.18
C ARG A 271 -1.89 21.68 -13.65
N SER A 272 -2.41 22.24 -14.74
CA SER A 272 -2.00 23.55 -15.23
C SER A 272 -2.50 24.70 -14.36
N THR A 273 -3.69 24.57 -13.78
CA THR A 273 -4.22 25.51 -12.76
C THR A 273 -3.37 25.49 -11.48
N ALA A 274 -3.02 24.30 -10.98
CA ALA A 274 -2.17 24.14 -9.79
C ALA A 274 -0.77 24.79 -9.98
N ARG A 275 -0.14 24.60 -11.15
CA ARG A 275 1.13 25.28 -11.48
C ARG A 275 0.97 26.80 -11.48
N ARG A 276 -0.06 27.34 -12.14
CA ARG A 276 -0.29 28.79 -12.20
C ARG A 276 -0.48 29.43 -10.81
N ILE A 277 -1.05 28.70 -9.86
CA ILE A 277 -1.17 29.13 -8.46
C ILE A 277 0.19 29.08 -7.75
N HIS A 278 0.93 27.97 -7.90
CA HIS A 278 2.28 27.79 -7.34
C HIS A 278 3.25 28.87 -7.87
N ASP A 279 3.25 29.15 -9.18
CA ASP A 279 4.12 30.15 -9.81
C ASP A 279 3.91 31.59 -9.27
N LEU A 280 2.80 31.87 -8.58
CA LEU A 280 2.51 33.17 -7.94
C LEU A 280 2.94 33.27 -6.46
N GLY A 281 3.41 32.17 -5.87
CA GLY A 281 3.83 32.13 -4.46
C GLY A 281 2.75 31.67 -3.48
N PHE A 282 1.85 30.78 -3.91
CA PHE A 282 0.75 30.21 -3.10
C PHE A 282 0.73 28.68 -3.19
N VAL A 283 0.16 28.01 -2.18
CA VAL A 283 0.03 26.54 -2.16
C VAL A 283 -1.29 26.12 -2.83
N PRO A 284 -1.29 25.42 -3.97
CA PRO A 284 -2.51 24.99 -4.65
C PRO A 284 -3.19 23.77 -4.02
N TRP A 285 -4.52 23.73 -4.16
CA TRP A 285 -5.31 22.49 -4.14
C TRP A 285 -6.45 22.57 -5.17
N VAL A 286 -6.31 21.87 -6.30
CA VAL A 286 -7.30 21.91 -7.39
C VAL A 286 -8.12 20.62 -7.41
N ALA A 287 -9.42 20.72 -7.18
CA ALA A 287 -10.32 19.59 -6.92
C ALA A 287 -11.75 19.88 -7.43
N ASN A 288 -12.74 19.12 -6.97
CA ASN A 288 -14.17 19.36 -7.25
C ASN A 288 -14.86 20.05 -6.05
N PRO A 289 -16.02 20.70 -6.23
CA PRO A 289 -16.67 21.53 -5.19
C PRO A 289 -17.29 20.73 -4.03
N ARG A 290 -17.26 19.39 -4.08
CA ARG A 290 -17.62 18.52 -2.95
C ARG A 290 -16.42 18.13 -2.11
N LEU A 291 -15.20 18.34 -2.62
CA LEU A 291 -13.95 17.85 -2.06
C LEU A 291 -14.03 16.33 -1.75
N ASP A 292 -14.67 15.56 -2.65
CA ASP A 292 -14.86 14.11 -2.54
C ASP A 292 -13.88 13.29 -3.40
N MET A 293 -12.84 13.96 -3.94
CA MET A 293 -11.78 13.41 -4.79
C MET A 293 -10.40 13.78 -4.26
N LEU A 294 -9.35 13.06 -4.67
CA LEU A 294 -7.97 13.52 -4.44
C LEU A 294 -7.58 14.51 -5.55
N GLY A 295 -7.39 15.77 -5.18
CA GLY A 295 -7.06 16.89 -6.07
C GLY A 295 -5.63 16.85 -6.63
N VAL A 296 -5.20 18.01 -7.15
CA VAL A 296 -3.82 18.30 -7.54
C VAL A 296 -3.30 19.47 -6.71
N GLY A 297 -2.28 19.24 -5.88
CA GLY A 297 -1.56 20.31 -5.18
C GLY A 297 -0.13 20.44 -5.68
N GLU A 298 0.79 20.86 -4.79
CA GLU A 298 2.23 20.81 -5.07
C GLU A 298 2.74 19.39 -5.31
N ILE A 299 2.03 18.42 -4.75
CA ILE A 299 2.10 17.00 -5.09
C ILE A 299 0.74 16.50 -5.60
N GLU A 300 0.80 15.51 -6.49
CA GLU A 300 -0.35 14.77 -6.99
C GLU A 300 -0.21 13.30 -6.59
N SER A 301 -1.22 12.74 -5.91
CA SER A 301 -1.32 11.29 -5.65
C SER A 301 -1.35 10.54 -6.98
N VAL A 302 -0.50 9.52 -7.11
CA VAL A 302 -0.53 8.57 -8.23
C VAL A 302 -1.29 7.33 -7.76
N PRO A 303 -2.49 7.05 -8.30
CA PRO A 303 -3.30 5.94 -7.84
C PRO A 303 -2.62 4.59 -8.08
N ARG A 304 -2.37 3.84 -7.00
CA ARG A 304 -2.01 2.41 -7.09
C ARG A 304 -3.15 1.47 -6.70
N ARG A 305 -4.37 1.98 -6.56
CA ARG A 305 -5.57 1.19 -6.21
C ARG A 305 -6.35 0.88 -7.48
N VAL A 306 -6.81 -0.36 -7.64
CA VAL A 306 -7.82 -0.74 -8.64
C VAL A 306 -9.03 -1.27 -7.89
N LEU A 307 -10.21 -0.72 -8.20
CA LEU A 307 -11.46 -1.14 -7.58
C LEU A 307 -12.03 -2.32 -8.36
N VAL A 308 -12.17 -3.48 -7.72
CA VAL A 308 -12.75 -4.67 -8.35
C VAL A 308 -14.18 -4.84 -7.86
N ILE A 309 -15.14 -4.65 -8.76
CA ILE A 309 -16.54 -4.94 -8.52
C ILE A 309 -16.80 -6.41 -8.81
N TYR A 310 -17.45 -7.09 -7.86
CA TYR A 310 -17.88 -8.48 -7.97
C TYR A 310 -19.26 -8.67 -7.32
N ASP A 311 -19.85 -9.85 -7.50
CA ASP A 311 -21.06 -10.27 -6.81
C ASP A 311 -20.74 -11.47 -5.91
N SER A 312 -21.04 -11.36 -4.60
CA SER A 312 -20.76 -12.40 -3.61
C SER A 312 -21.64 -13.66 -3.72
N GLU A 313 -22.73 -13.63 -4.50
CA GLU A 313 -23.57 -14.80 -4.77
C GLU A 313 -22.98 -15.71 -5.85
N GLU A 314 -22.10 -15.21 -6.73
CA GLU A 314 -21.38 -16.06 -7.68
C GLU A 314 -20.37 -16.97 -6.96
N ALA A 315 -19.66 -16.43 -5.96
CA ALA A 315 -18.80 -17.15 -5.03
C ALA A 315 -18.33 -16.24 -3.88
N GLU A 316 -17.98 -16.84 -2.74
CA GLU A 316 -17.15 -16.16 -1.73
C GLU A 316 -15.84 -15.67 -2.35
N LEU A 317 -15.31 -14.54 -1.84
CA LEU A 317 -14.14 -13.86 -2.39
C LEU A 317 -12.90 -14.77 -2.54
N ALA A 318 -12.72 -15.77 -1.66
CA ALA A 318 -11.60 -16.72 -1.77
C ALA A 318 -11.65 -17.58 -3.05
N TYR A 319 -12.85 -17.87 -3.55
CA TYR A 319 -13.09 -18.73 -4.71
C TYR A 319 -13.46 -17.95 -5.98
N HIS A 320 -13.90 -16.69 -5.83
CA HIS A 320 -14.31 -15.84 -6.94
C HIS A 320 -13.18 -15.57 -7.95
N GLN A 321 -13.49 -15.63 -9.26
CA GLN A 321 -12.48 -15.50 -10.34
C GLN A 321 -11.73 -14.16 -10.28
N ALA A 322 -12.43 -13.07 -9.96
CA ALA A 322 -11.86 -11.73 -9.78
C ALA A 322 -10.83 -11.63 -8.65
N HIS A 323 -10.81 -12.58 -7.72
CA HIS A 323 -9.72 -12.70 -6.73
C HIS A 323 -8.64 -13.67 -7.21
N ARG A 324 -9.05 -14.87 -7.62
CA ARG A 324 -8.13 -15.96 -7.99
C ARG A 324 -7.19 -15.61 -9.14
N TYR A 325 -7.65 -14.88 -10.15
CA TYR A 325 -6.94 -14.72 -11.42
C TYR A 325 -6.48 -13.27 -11.72
N LEU A 326 -7.24 -12.26 -11.30
CA LEU A 326 -6.97 -10.85 -11.62
C LEU A 326 -5.93 -10.18 -10.68
N ALA A 327 -5.85 -10.63 -9.44
CA ALA A 327 -5.03 -9.95 -8.42
C ALA A 327 -3.53 -10.03 -8.70
N ALA A 328 -2.98 -11.21 -8.98
CA ALA A 328 -1.54 -11.39 -9.21
C ALA A 328 -1.00 -10.61 -10.43
N PRO A 329 -1.73 -10.49 -11.56
CA PRO A 329 -1.40 -9.54 -12.62
C PRO A 329 -1.29 -8.08 -12.16
N LEU A 330 -2.28 -7.56 -11.43
CA LEU A 330 -2.29 -6.18 -10.92
C LEU A 330 -1.16 -5.93 -9.89
N GLU A 331 -0.95 -6.88 -8.97
CA GLU A 331 0.15 -6.87 -8.00
C GLU A 331 1.52 -6.76 -8.70
N TYR A 332 1.74 -7.54 -9.78
CA TYR A 332 2.97 -7.46 -10.56
C TYR A 332 3.13 -6.10 -11.24
N LEU A 333 2.06 -5.52 -11.80
CA LEU A 333 2.07 -4.19 -12.41
C LEU A 333 2.36 -3.07 -11.39
N GLY A 334 2.12 -3.32 -10.10
CA GLY A 334 2.43 -2.42 -8.98
C GLY A 334 1.20 -1.91 -8.22
N TYR A 335 0.02 -2.44 -8.56
CA TYR A 335 -1.28 -2.01 -8.03
C TYR A 335 -1.76 -2.95 -6.92
N ARG A 336 -2.49 -2.40 -5.93
CA ARG A 336 -3.31 -3.19 -5.00
C ARG A 336 -4.76 -3.24 -5.48
N VAL A 337 -5.43 -4.34 -5.17
CA VAL A 337 -6.87 -4.50 -5.39
C VAL A 337 -7.62 -4.16 -4.11
N ASP A 338 -8.63 -3.31 -4.22
CA ASP A 338 -9.74 -3.26 -3.26
C ASP A 338 -10.96 -3.94 -3.88
N TYR A 339 -11.66 -4.77 -3.11
CA TYR A 339 -12.86 -5.46 -3.58
C TYR A 339 -14.12 -4.79 -3.05
N GLN A 340 -15.08 -4.55 -3.93
CA GLN A 340 -16.43 -4.08 -3.59
C GLN A 340 -17.45 -5.10 -4.06
N ASP A 341 -18.13 -5.73 -3.11
CA ASP A 341 -19.35 -6.48 -3.40
C ASP A 341 -20.45 -5.48 -3.78
N VAL A 342 -21.02 -5.61 -4.97
CA VAL A 342 -22.10 -4.77 -5.48
C VAL A 342 -23.39 -4.84 -4.66
N ARG A 343 -23.57 -5.92 -3.87
CA ARG A 343 -24.69 -6.10 -2.93
C ARG A 343 -24.53 -5.22 -1.70
N ALA A 344 -23.33 -5.14 -1.14
CA ALA A 344 -23.01 -4.30 0.03
C ALA A 344 -23.17 -2.80 -0.26
N GLY A 345 -23.01 -2.38 -1.52
CA GLY A 345 -23.16 -0.99 -1.95
C GLY A 345 -22.20 -0.63 -3.06
N LEU A 346 -22.11 0.66 -3.37
CA LEU A 346 -21.14 1.23 -4.30
C LEU A 346 -20.68 2.58 -3.73
N PRO A 347 -19.39 2.96 -3.85
CA PRO A 347 -18.87 4.22 -3.33
C PRO A 347 -19.64 5.45 -3.82
N ALA A 348 -19.90 6.38 -2.89
CA ALA A 348 -20.58 7.64 -3.15
C ALA A 348 -19.61 8.82 -3.39
N PHE A 349 -18.39 8.76 -2.86
CA PHE A 349 -17.29 9.67 -3.17
C PHE A 349 -16.80 9.51 -4.63
N SER A 350 -15.97 10.44 -5.11
CA SER A 350 -15.33 10.31 -6.44
C SER A 350 -14.16 9.35 -6.37
N LEU A 351 -14.06 8.43 -7.35
CA LEU A 351 -12.91 7.51 -7.42
C LEU A 351 -11.64 8.20 -7.95
N LYS A 352 -11.76 9.39 -8.55
CA LYS A 352 -10.67 10.07 -9.27
C LYS A 352 -9.54 10.49 -8.33
N GLY A 353 -8.30 10.12 -8.69
CA GLY A 353 -7.10 10.37 -7.88
C GLY A 353 -6.89 9.40 -6.71
N ARG A 354 -7.89 8.56 -6.39
CA ARG A 354 -7.80 7.45 -5.42
C ARG A 354 -7.61 6.10 -6.11
N TYR A 355 -8.33 5.88 -7.21
CA TYR A 355 -8.26 4.69 -8.05
C TYR A 355 -7.67 5.00 -9.43
N ALA A 356 -6.93 4.04 -9.98
CA ALA A 356 -6.41 4.10 -11.34
C ALA A 356 -7.53 3.78 -12.35
N GLY A 357 -8.41 2.86 -11.98
CA GLY A 357 -9.62 2.49 -12.72
C GLY A 357 -10.44 1.45 -11.95
N VAL A 358 -11.50 0.98 -12.60
CA VAL A 358 -12.43 -0.03 -12.06
C VAL A 358 -12.40 -1.27 -12.97
N VAL A 359 -12.31 -2.45 -12.37
CA VAL A 359 -12.54 -3.72 -13.07
C VAL A 359 -13.86 -4.32 -12.62
N CYS A 360 -14.76 -4.58 -13.56
CA CYS A 360 -16.02 -5.26 -13.34
C CYS A 360 -15.87 -6.71 -13.81
N TRP A 361 -15.89 -7.68 -12.89
CA TRP A 361 -15.78 -9.10 -13.24
C TRP A 361 -16.98 -9.87 -12.70
N PHE A 362 -17.81 -10.36 -13.63
CA PHE A 362 -19.01 -11.14 -13.35
C PHE A 362 -19.07 -12.35 -14.30
N THR A 363 -19.51 -13.50 -13.81
CA THR A 363 -19.66 -14.74 -14.60
C THR A 363 -21.09 -14.95 -15.11
N ASP A 364 -22.10 -14.24 -14.60
CA ASP A 364 -23.45 -14.24 -15.17
C ASP A 364 -24.01 -12.83 -15.56
N ARG A 365 -25.34 -12.65 -15.63
CA ARG A 365 -26.04 -11.40 -16.00
C ARG A 365 -27.22 -11.07 -15.07
N ARG A 366 -27.25 -11.63 -13.86
CA ARG A 366 -28.39 -11.61 -12.91
C ARG A 366 -28.19 -10.66 -11.73
N MET A 367 -27.06 -9.96 -11.69
CA MET A 367 -26.66 -9.03 -10.63
C MET A 367 -27.81 -8.09 -10.21
N PRO A 368 -28.06 -7.88 -8.90
CA PRO A 368 -29.18 -7.09 -8.42
C PRO A 368 -29.03 -5.58 -8.66
N ALA A 369 -30.14 -4.86 -8.57
CA ALA A 369 -30.20 -3.39 -8.59
C ALA A 369 -29.54 -2.72 -9.83
N GLN A 370 -29.60 -3.36 -11.00
CA GLN A 370 -28.98 -2.95 -12.27
C GLN A 370 -29.04 -1.43 -12.56
N ARG A 371 -30.21 -0.77 -12.45
CA ARG A 371 -30.37 0.69 -12.64
C ARG A 371 -29.58 1.58 -11.66
N ARG A 372 -29.13 1.05 -10.52
CA ARG A 372 -28.18 1.72 -9.60
C ARG A 372 -26.76 1.59 -10.14
N PHE A 373 -26.39 0.42 -10.65
CA PHE A 373 -25.09 0.15 -11.26
C PHE A 373 -24.90 0.91 -12.59
N THR A 374 -25.87 0.90 -13.52
CA THR A 374 -25.82 1.70 -14.77
C THR A 374 -25.47 3.16 -14.48
N ARG A 375 -26.18 3.81 -13.55
CA ARG A 375 -25.94 5.21 -13.18
C ARG A 375 -24.58 5.44 -12.51
N TRP A 376 -24.10 4.46 -11.74
CA TRP A 376 -22.78 4.53 -11.11
C TRP A 376 -21.65 4.35 -12.13
N LEU A 377 -21.79 3.44 -13.10
CA LEU A 377 -20.87 3.26 -14.22
C LEU A 377 -20.81 4.51 -15.11
N ILE A 378 -21.97 5.06 -15.49
CA ILE A 378 -22.04 6.31 -16.28
C ILE A 378 -21.34 7.45 -15.54
N ARG A 379 -21.52 7.58 -14.23
CA ARG A 379 -20.75 8.56 -13.44
C ARG A 379 -19.24 8.32 -13.49
N GLN A 380 -18.76 7.08 -13.53
CA GLN A 380 -17.33 6.80 -13.65
C GLN A 380 -16.80 7.21 -15.02
N ILE A 381 -17.55 6.93 -16.10
CA ILE A 381 -17.23 7.40 -17.46
C ILE A 381 -17.18 8.93 -17.50
N ASP A 382 -18.19 9.61 -16.92
CA ASP A 382 -18.28 11.07 -16.88
C ASP A 382 -17.15 11.71 -16.04
N GLU A 383 -16.71 11.09 -14.94
CA GLU A 383 -15.52 11.50 -14.16
C GLU A 383 -14.18 11.04 -14.80
N ALA A 384 -14.23 10.43 -15.99
CA ALA A 384 -13.13 9.80 -16.73
C ALA A 384 -12.30 8.82 -15.90
N VAL A 385 -12.96 7.94 -15.15
CA VAL A 385 -12.35 6.83 -14.42
C VAL A 385 -12.43 5.58 -15.31
N PRO A 386 -11.30 5.04 -15.81
CA PRO A 386 -11.30 3.94 -16.77
C PRO A 386 -12.03 2.68 -16.27
N LEU A 387 -12.81 2.05 -17.15
CA LEU A 387 -13.60 0.86 -16.86
C LEU A 387 -13.15 -0.34 -17.69
N ALA A 388 -12.79 -1.45 -17.04
CA ALA A 388 -12.52 -2.73 -17.70
C ALA A 388 -13.57 -3.79 -17.33
N PHE A 389 -14.31 -4.30 -18.32
CA PHE A 389 -15.26 -5.41 -18.10
C PHE A 389 -14.65 -6.76 -18.48
N LEU A 390 -14.74 -7.73 -17.58
CA LEU A 390 -14.21 -9.09 -17.77
C LEU A 390 -15.31 -10.14 -17.61
N GLN A 391 -15.38 -11.07 -18.57
CA GLN A 391 -16.39 -12.12 -18.75
C GLN A 391 -17.81 -11.60 -19.06
N SER A 392 -18.31 -10.59 -18.34
CA SER A 392 -19.66 -10.06 -18.49
C SER A 392 -19.75 -8.59 -18.05
N PHE A 393 -20.80 -7.89 -18.49
CA PHE A 393 -21.20 -6.59 -17.92
C PHE A 393 -21.92 -6.73 -16.56
N GLY A 394 -22.13 -7.96 -16.06
CA GLY A 394 -22.91 -8.27 -14.84
C GLY A 394 -24.43 -8.20 -15.02
N MET A 395 -24.87 -7.58 -16.12
CA MET A 395 -26.27 -7.38 -16.50
C MET A 395 -26.41 -7.36 -18.02
N GLU A 396 -27.64 -7.34 -18.52
CA GLU A 396 -27.89 -6.92 -19.90
C GLU A 396 -27.65 -5.40 -20.01
N PRO A 397 -26.71 -4.92 -20.85
CA PRO A 397 -26.47 -3.49 -20.98
C PRO A 397 -27.67 -2.83 -21.67
N ASP A 398 -28.24 -1.82 -21.00
CA ASP A 398 -29.34 -1.01 -21.52
C ASP A 398 -28.83 0.05 -22.52
N ASN A 399 -29.76 0.68 -23.24
CA ASN A 399 -29.42 1.66 -24.27
C ASN A 399 -28.66 2.88 -23.71
N GLN A 400 -28.88 3.26 -22.45
CA GLN A 400 -28.21 4.42 -21.84
C GLN A 400 -26.73 4.10 -21.57
N LEU A 401 -26.43 2.87 -21.14
CA LEU A 401 -25.04 2.41 -21.00
C LEU A 401 -24.38 2.21 -22.37
N LEU A 402 -25.07 1.58 -23.32
CA LEU A 402 -24.53 1.33 -24.66
C LEU A 402 -24.18 2.64 -25.39
N GLU A 403 -25.08 3.64 -25.35
CA GLU A 403 -24.82 4.98 -25.90
C GLU A 403 -23.60 5.64 -25.26
N ARG A 404 -23.47 5.58 -23.92
CA ARG A 404 -22.31 6.12 -23.18
C ARG A 404 -20.99 5.40 -23.42
N LEU A 405 -21.02 4.13 -23.86
CA LEU A 405 -19.85 3.35 -24.24
C LEU A 405 -19.54 3.41 -25.75
N GLY A 406 -20.35 4.12 -26.55
CA GLY A 406 -20.21 4.12 -28.01
C GLY A 406 -20.56 2.80 -28.69
N LEU A 407 -21.35 1.94 -28.03
CA LEU A 407 -21.69 0.59 -28.47
C LEU A 407 -23.12 0.51 -29.01
N VAL A 408 -23.35 -0.44 -29.92
CA VAL A 408 -24.69 -0.89 -30.33
C VAL A 408 -24.86 -2.38 -30.06
N ARG A 409 -26.09 -2.77 -29.75
CA ARG A 409 -26.51 -4.16 -29.68
C ARG A 409 -26.71 -4.70 -31.10
N VAL A 410 -26.16 -5.88 -31.40
CA VAL A 410 -26.36 -6.58 -32.67
C VAL A 410 -27.65 -7.39 -32.56
N GLU A 411 -28.58 -7.20 -33.49
CA GLU A 411 -29.93 -7.78 -33.40
C GLU A 411 -30.04 -9.22 -33.91
N GLY A 412 -31.05 -9.93 -33.44
CA GLY A 412 -31.37 -11.29 -33.87
C GLY A 412 -30.65 -12.40 -33.10
N LYS A 413 -30.63 -13.60 -33.70
CA LYS A 413 -29.95 -14.79 -33.15
C LYS A 413 -28.76 -15.13 -34.03
N ILE A 414 -27.59 -15.26 -33.42
CA ILE A 414 -26.30 -15.58 -34.05
C ILE A 414 -26.41 -16.87 -34.87
N GLN A 415 -26.11 -16.82 -36.16
CA GLN A 415 -26.15 -17.97 -37.07
C GLN A 415 -24.80 -18.66 -37.16
N ARG A 416 -24.82 -20.00 -37.07
CA ARG A 416 -23.64 -20.84 -37.28
C ARG A 416 -23.46 -21.18 -38.78
N PRO A 417 -22.23 -21.37 -39.27
CA PRO A 417 -20.95 -21.25 -38.55
C PRO A 417 -20.59 -19.79 -38.25
N ILE A 418 -19.80 -19.60 -37.19
CA ILE A 418 -19.11 -18.34 -36.87
C ILE A 418 -17.61 -18.50 -37.15
N LYS A 419 -16.93 -17.39 -37.44
CA LYS A 419 -15.47 -17.31 -37.64
C LYS A 419 -14.91 -16.12 -36.87
N ILE A 420 -13.62 -16.18 -36.52
CA ILE A 420 -12.86 -14.99 -36.14
C ILE A 420 -12.54 -14.20 -37.41
N ARG A 421 -12.65 -12.87 -37.33
CA ARG A 421 -12.45 -11.93 -38.43
C ARG A 421 -11.29 -10.96 -38.16
N VAL A 422 -11.12 -10.57 -36.90
CA VAL A 422 -9.99 -9.77 -36.40
C VAL A 422 -9.45 -10.51 -35.18
N GLU A 423 -8.14 -10.65 -35.09
CA GLU A 423 -7.41 -11.08 -33.88
C GLU A 423 -6.06 -10.35 -33.83
N ASP A 424 -5.65 -9.87 -32.66
CA ASP A 424 -4.30 -9.37 -32.39
C ASP A 424 -3.65 -10.09 -31.18
N SER A 425 -2.43 -9.70 -30.80
CA SER A 425 -1.69 -10.35 -29.71
C SER A 425 -2.38 -10.35 -28.35
N MET A 426 -3.32 -9.43 -28.10
CA MET A 426 -4.10 -9.40 -26.86
C MET A 426 -5.08 -10.58 -26.76
N ALA A 427 -5.46 -11.21 -27.88
CA ALA A 427 -6.38 -12.35 -27.91
C ALA A 427 -5.71 -13.74 -27.70
N ALA A 428 -4.38 -13.80 -27.62
CA ALA A 428 -3.62 -15.05 -27.79
C ALA A 428 -2.44 -15.22 -26.80
N MET A 429 -2.75 -15.37 -25.50
CA MET A 429 -1.76 -15.51 -24.42
C MET A 429 -1.29 -16.95 -24.17
N GLU A 430 -2.06 -17.76 -23.42
CA GLU A 430 -1.73 -19.14 -23.04
C GLU A 430 -2.55 -20.17 -23.84
N ALA A 431 -3.75 -19.78 -24.26
CA ALA A 431 -4.66 -20.51 -25.12
C ALA A 431 -4.77 -19.83 -26.49
N ARG A 432 -5.03 -20.61 -27.54
CA ARG A 432 -5.18 -20.07 -28.91
C ARG A 432 -6.61 -19.59 -29.16
N PRO A 433 -6.83 -18.50 -29.91
CA PRO A 433 -8.16 -18.09 -30.34
C PRO A 433 -8.93 -19.20 -31.04
N ARG A 434 -10.23 -19.30 -30.74
CA ARG A 434 -11.18 -20.18 -31.43
C ARG A 434 -12.58 -19.53 -31.49
N PRO A 435 -13.33 -19.68 -32.59
CA PRO A 435 -14.68 -19.13 -32.70
C PRO A 435 -15.66 -19.92 -31.82
N LEU A 436 -16.15 -19.27 -30.75
CA LEU A 436 -17.08 -19.82 -29.76
C LEU A 436 -18.40 -19.01 -29.71
N SER A 437 -19.53 -19.71 -29.81
CA SER A 437 -20.86 -19.09 -29.98
C SER A 437 -21.80 -19.17 -28.77
N ARG A 438 -21.35 -19.76 -27.65
CA ARG A 438 -22.16 -19.92 -26.43
C ARG A 438 -21.77 -18.85 -25.41
N GLY A 439 -22.73 -18.14 -24.84
CA GLY A 439 -22.51 -17.13 -23.79
C GLY A 439 -22.24 -15.70 -24.29
N LEU A 440 -22.13 -15.51 -25.61
CA LEU A 440 -21.86 -14.22 -26.25
C LEU A 440 -22.81 -13.10 -25.81
N THR A 441 -22.27 -11.89 -25.66
CA THR A 441 -23.03 -10.65 -25.61
C THR A 441 -22.96 -10.01 -27.00
N PRO A 442 -24.07 -9.86 -27.74
CA PRO A 442 -24.03 -9.36 -29.11
C PRO A 442 -23.92 -7.83 -29.12
N VAL A 443 -22.68 -7.32 -29.09
CA VAL A 443 -22.36 -5.89 -29.17
C VAL A 443 -21.32 -5.60 -30.26
N ARG A 444 -21.32 -4.36 -30.76
CA ARG A 444 -20.35 -3.82 -31.70
C ARG A 444 -20.12 -2.34 -31.44
N SER A 445 -18.89 -1.85 -31.62
CA SER A 445 -18.59 -0.41 -31.47
C SER A 445 -19.06 0.44 -32.67
N LEU A 446 -19.36 1.70 -32.36
CA LEU A 446 -19.55 2.80 -33.32
C LEU A 446 -18.36 3.78 -33.32
N HIS A 447 -17.51 3.77 -32.29
CA HIS A 447 -16.36 4.68 -32.22
C HIS A 447 -15.30 4.29 -33.27
N PRO A 448 -14.82 5.25 -34.10
CA PRO A 448 -13.83 4.96 -35.13
C PRO A 448 -12.43 4.69 -34.56
N ASP A 449 -12.14 5.25 -33.38
CA ASP A 449 -10.85 5.14 -32.69
C ASP A 449 -10.78 3.96 -31.70
N ALA A 450 -11.87 3.21 -31.51
CA ALA A 450 -11.91 2.03 -30.65
C ALA A 450 -11.10 0.88 -31.26
N ARG A 451 -10.18 0.30 -30.48
CA ARG A 451 -9.32 -0.79 -30.92
C ARG A 451 -9.98 -2.14 -30.66
N ILE A 452 -10.36 -2.80 -31.76
CA ILE A 452 -10.98 -4.12 -31.73
C ILE A 452 -9.87 -5.18 -31.78
N HIS A 453 -9.66 -5.92 -30.69
CA HIS A 453 -8.59 -6.91 -30.56
C HIS A 453 -9.04 -8.33 -30.94
N GLU A 454 -10.31 -8.68 -30.72
CA GLU A 454 -10.92 -9.88 -31.30
C GLU A 454 -12.36 -9.56 -31.74
N GLN A 455 -12.66 -9.85 -33.01
CA GLN A 455 -13.99 -9.70 -33.63
C GLN A 455 -14.40 -11.02 -34.28
N ILE A 456 -15.66 -11.40 -34.07
CA ILE A 456 -16.26 -12.55 -34.76
C ILE A 456 -17.27 -12.11 -35.80
N GLU A 457 -17.46 -12.93 -36.84
CA GLU A 457 -18.45 -12.76 -37.88
C GLU A 457 -19.29 -14.04 -38.00
N ASP A 458 -20.62 -13.88 -38.09
CA ASP A 458 -21.58 -14.98 -38.23
C ASP A 458 -21.87 -15.34 -39.70
N HIS A 459 -22.68 -16.38 -39.94
CA HIS A 459 -22.97 -16.83 -41.31
C HIS A 459 -23.67 -15.79 -42.20
N ARG A 460 -24.33 -14.78 -41.63
CA ARG A 460 -24.96 -13.67 -42.37
C ARG A 460 -24.00 -12.50 -42.62
N GLY A 461 -22.82 -12.52 -42.01
CA GLY A 461 -21.90 -11.38 -42.01
C GLY A 461 -22.09 -10.42 -40.85
N GLU A 462 -22.93 -10.75 -39.86
CA GLU A 462 -23.09 -9.93 -38.66
C GLU A 462 -21.84 -10.01 -37.78
N ARG A 463 -21.35 -8.84 -37.35
CA ARG A 463 -20.07 -8.70 -36.64
C ARG A 463 -20.29 -8.35 -35.19
N MET A 464 -19.61 -9.04 -34.30
CA MET A 464 -19.64 -8.80 -32.86
C MET A 464 -18.22 -8.66 -32.33
N ASP A 465 -17.99 -7.61 -31.54
CA ASP A 465 -16.71 -7.34 -30.90
C ASP A 465 -16.68 -8.07 -29.56
N VAL A 466 -15.61 -8.84 -29.28
CA VAL A 466 -15.53 -9.69 -28.08
C VAL A 466 -14.33 -9.33 -27.18
N ILE A 467 -13.30 -8.69 -27.72
CA ILE A 467 -12.22 -8.02 -26.98
C ILE A 467 -11.98 -6.65 -27.62
N LEU A 468 -12.08 -5.56 -26.84
CA LEU A 468 -12.04 -4.17 -27.31
C LEU A 468 -11.47 -3.22 -26.24
N THR A 469 -10.72 -2.20 -26.67
CA THR A 469 -10.30 -1.06 -25.83
C THR A 469 -10.64 0.28 -26.50
N ASP A 470 -10.80 1.32 -25.68
CA ASP A 470 -11.34 2.63 -26.05
C ASP A 470 -10.91 3.72 -25.03
N SER A 471 -11.21 4.97 -25.36
CA SER A 471 -11.13 6.18 -24.54
C SER A 471 -11.80 6.12 -23.16
N TRP A 472 -12.83 5.28 -22.97
CA TRP A 472 -13.49 5.04 -21.68
C TRP A 472 -12.92 3.83 -20.91
N GLY A 473 -12.12 2.98 -21.55
CA GLY A 473 -11.54 1.77 -20.98
C GLY A 473 -11.58 0.57 -21.93
N GLY A 474 -12.31 -0.50 -21.60
CA GLY A 474 -12.47 -1.65 -22.50
C GLY A 474 -13.30 -2.81 -21.97
N PHE A 475 -13.45 -3.85 -22.79
CA PHE A 475 -14.05 -5.12 -22.38
C PHE A 475 -13.35 -6.33 -23.00
N ALA A 476 -13.37 -7.46 -22.29
CA ALA A 476 -13.14 -8.78 -22.84
C ALA A 476 -14.22 -9.73 -22.31
N LEU A 477 -15.07 -10.24 -23.21
CA LEU A 477 -16.34 -10.88 -22.85
C LEU A 477 -16.27 -12.41 -23.00
N SER A 478 -17.10 -13.11 -22.25
CA SER A 478 -17.18 -14.56 -22.28
C SER A 478 -17.69 -15.05 -23.65
N PRO A 479 -17.15 -16.15 -24.22
CA PRO A 479 -16.08 -17.03 -23.72
C PRO A 479 -14.68 -16.73 -24.32
N TYR A 480 -14.27 -15.46 -24.33
CA TYR A 480 -13.01 -15.01 -24.95
C TYR A 480 -11.91 -14.62 -23.95
N VAL A 481 -12.22 -14.62 -22.64
CA VAL A 481 -11.24 -14.32 -21.57
C VAL A 481 -10.39 -15.55 -21.20
N LEU A 482 -11.06 -16.68 -20.91
CA LEU A 482 -10.44 -17.92 -20.42
C LEU A 482 -10.90 -19.14 -21.24
N GLU A 483 -9.99 -20.07 -21.52
CA GLU A 483 -10.34 -21.44 -21.92
C GLU A 483 -10.39 -22.32 -20.67
N MET A 484 -11.52 -23.03 -20.45
CA MET A 484 -11.71 -23.93 -19.30
C MET A 484 -11.47 -25.38 -19.73
N GLY A 485 -10.53 -26.05 -19.09
CA GLY A 485 -10.20 -27.46 -19.33
C GLY A 485 -11.18 -28.45 -18.67
N LEU A 486 -11.15 -29.70 -19.14
CA LEU A 486 -11.91 -30.83 -18.56
C LEU A 486 -11.41 -31.23 -17.16
N ASP A 487 -10.18 -30.82 -16.85
CA ASP A 487 -9.48 -30.94 -15.57
C ASP A 487 -9.81 -29.80 -14.58
N GLN A 488 -10.73 -28.90 -14.95
CA GLN A 488 -11.08 -27.66 -14.23
C GLN A 488 -9.96 -26.60 -14.14
N HIS A 489 -8.80 -26.80 -14.80
CA HIS A 489 -7.82 -25.73 -14.95
C HIS A 489 -8.31 -24.72 -15.98
N ALA A 490 -8.12 -23.43 -15.68
CA ALA A 490 -8.32 -22.36 -16.64
C ALA A 490 -7.00 -22.07 -17.38
N ARG A 491 -7.08 -21.43 -18.54
CA ARG A 491 -5.94 -20.82 -19.25
C ARG A 491 -6.36 -19.48 -19.83
N TRP A 492 -5.46 -18.51 -19.80
CA TRP A 492 -5.71 -17.19 -20.38
C TRP A 492 -5.73 -17.25 -21.90
N ARG A 493 -6.86 -16.84 -22.50
CA ARG A 493 -6.90 -16.44 -23.91
C ARG A 493 -6.38 -15.00 -24.04
N LEU A 494 -6.99 -14.11 -23.26
CA LEU A 494 -6.63 -12.70 -23.15
C LEU A 494 -5.21 -12.51 -22.56
N ASP A 495 -4.35 -11.67 -23.15
CA ASP A 495 -3.17 -11.16 -22.43
C ASP A 495 -3.65 -10.16 -21.38
N ILE A 496 -3.85 -10.68 -20.17
CA ILE A 496 -4.36 -9.91 -19.03
C ILE A 496 -3.44 -8.74 -18.65
N PHE A 497 -2.14 -8.78 -18.93
CA PHE A 497 -1.27 -7.63 -18.65
C PHE A 497 -1.53 -6.52 -19.66
N ALA A 498 -1.48 -6.84 -20.95
CA ALA A 498 -1.72 -5.86 -22.01
C ALA A 498 -3.14 -5.28 -21.93
N PHE A 499 -4.15 -6.11 -21.69
CA PHE A 499 -5.53 -5.65 -21.52
C PHE A 499 -5.69 -4.73 -20.31
N LEU A 500 -5.05 -5.01 -19.17
CA LEU A 500 -5.14 -4.11 -18.01
C LEU A 500 -4.39 -2.80 -18.23
N GLU A 501 -3.20 -2.85 -18.86
CA GLU A 501 -2.44 -1.64 -19.19
C GLU A 501 -3.21 -0.74 -20.18
N GLU A 502 -3.86 -1.32 -21.19
CA GLU A 502 -4.59 -0.57 -22.23
C GLU A 502 -6.03 -0.19 -21.81
N ALA A 503 -6.81 -1.09 -21.20
CA ALA A 503 -8.22 -0.84 -20.81
C ALA A 503 -8.39 -0.06 -19.50
N LEU A 504 -7.35 0.10 -18.68
CA LEU A 504 -7.36 0.99 -17.51
C LEU A 504 -6.41 2.18 -17.65
N HIS A 505 -5.82 2.38 -18.84
CA HIS A 505 -4.83 3.42 -19.15
C HIS A 505 -3.70 3.51 -18.13
N LEU A 506 -3.19 2.36 -17.65
CA LEU A 506 -2.24 2.31 -16.53
C LEU A 506 -0.88 2.89 -16.93
N GLU A 507 -0.48 3.96 -16.24
CA GLU A 507 0.86 4.52 -16.44
C GLU A 507 1.96 3.64 -15.85
N ALA A 508 3.15 3.71 -16.43
CA ALA A 508 4.33 3.02 -15.89
C ALA A 508 4.74 3.66 -14.55
N ILE A 509 4.40 3.01 -13.43
CA ILE A 509 4.75 3.43 -12.07
C ILE A 509 5.98 2.69 -11.49
N PRO A 510 6.71 3.26 -10.52
CA PRO A 510 7.65 2.52 -9.69
C PRO A 510 6.90 1.52 -8.79
N ALA A 511 6.88 0.25 -9.18
CA ALA A 511 6.10 -0.80 -8.51
C ALA A 511 6.80 -1.29 -7.23
N PHE A 512 6.15 -1.20 -6.06
CA PHE A 512 6.67 -1.79 -4.83
C PHE A 512 6.72 -3.33 -4.92
N ASP A 513 7.82 -3.94 -4.48
CA ASP A 513 8.05 -5.38 -4.64
C ASP A 513 8.24 -6.10 -3.30
N VAL A 514 7.56 -7.26 -3.16
CA VAL A 514 7.70 -8.20 -2.03
C VAL A 514 8.34 -9.53 -2.43
N THR A 515 8.84 -9.66 -3.66
CA THR A 515 9.52 -10.86 -4.18
C THR A 515 11.05 -10.77 -4.13
N THR A 516 11.60 -9.56 -4.02
CA THR A 516 13.03 -9.25 -4.07
C THR A 516 13.39 -8.30 -2.94
N GLU A 517 14.58 -8.46 -2.37
CA GLU A 517 15.16 -7.52 -1.40
C GLU A 517 16.65 -7.35 -1.71
N ASN A 518 17.13 -6.10 -1.75
CA ASN A 518 18.51 -5.77 -2.15
C ASN A 518 18.99 -6.54 -3.39
N GLY A 519 18.16 -6.65 -4.42
CA GLY A 519 18.49 -7.30 -5.70
C GLY A 519 18.62 -8.83 -5.66
N MET A 520 18.26 -9.49 -4.57
CA MET A 520 18.19 -10.96 -4.45
C MET A 520 16.74 -11.40 -4.30
N ARG A 521 16.36 -12.54 -4.89
CA ARG A 521 15.00 -13.09 -4.68
C ARG A 521 14.84 -13.49 -3.21
N LEU A 522 13.73 -13.16 -2.60
CA LEU A 522 13.44 -13.61 -1.24
C LEU A 522 13.31 -15.14 -1.19
N MET A 523 13.77 -15.74 -0.10
CA MET A 523 13.65 -17.16 0.16
C MET A 523 13.23 -17.44 1.59
N MET A 524 12.14 -18.17 1.77
CA MET A 524 11.62 -18.59 3.06
C MET A 524 11.37 -20.10 3.05
N SER A 525 11.12 -20.64 4.24
CA SER A 525 10.67 -22.01 4.43
C SER A 525 9.79 -22.06 5.67
N HIS A 526 8.75 -22.88 5.65
CA HIS A 526 7.91 -23.08 6.81
C HIS A 526 7.38 -24.51 6.91
N ILE A 527 7.06 -24.90 8.14
CA ILE A 527 6.59 -26.24 8.50
C ILE A 527 5.27 -26.13 9.25
N ASP A 528 4.21 -26.68 8.66
CA ASP A 528 2.92 -26.88 9.31
C ASP A 528 2.92 -28.13 10.20
N GLY A 529 2.08 -28.12 11.21
CA GLY A 529 2.20 -29.00 12.37
C GLY A 529 1.86 -30.48 12.11
N ASP A 530 1.30 -30.81 10.95
CA ASP A 530 0.71 -32.10 10.61
C ASP A 530 1.74 -33.25 10.59
N GLY A 531 1.35 -34.37 11.19
CA GLY A 531 2.12 -35.60 11.14
C GLY A 531 3.39 -35.59 12.00
N ILE A 532 3.44 -34.74 13.03
CA ILE A 532 4.49 -34.78 14.07
C ILE A 532 4.53 -36.17 14.70
N ALA A 533 3.36 -36.75 14.96
CA ALA A 533 3.19 -38.09 15.53
C ALA A 533 3.39 -39.27 14.56
N SER A 534 3.47 -39.01 13.25
CA SER A 534 3.62 -40.05 12.22
C SER A 534 4.94 -40.80 12.38
N ARG A 535 4.90 -42.13 12.28
CA ARG A 535 6.11 -42.98 12.25
C ARG A 535 6.69 -43.03 10.84
N ALA A 536 8.01 -42.97 10.74
CA ALA A 536 8.70 -43.11 9.47
C ALA A 536 8.87 -44.57 9.06
N LEU A 537 8.74 -44.83 7.76
CA LEU A 537 9.02 -46.10 7.10
C LEU A 537 10.54 -46.26 6.87
N MET A 538 11.28 -46.30 7.98
CA MET A 538 12.74 -46.29 8.06
C MET A 538 13.20 -47.22 9.21
N PRO A 539 14.46 -47.71 9.21
CA PRO A 539 14.98 -48.55 10.29
C PRO A 539 14.77 -47.93 11.69
N GLY A 540 14.22 -48.71 12.61
CA GLY A 540 13.84 -48.27 13.96
C GLY A 540 12.55 -47.45 14.06
N SER A 541 11.86 -47.20 12.94
CA SER A 541 10.58 -46.47 12.82
C SER A 541 10.45 -45.21 13.72
N PRO A 542 11.38 -44.25 13.58
CA PRO A 542 11.38 -43.01 14.37
C PRO A 542 10.17 -42.13 14.05
N LEU A 543 9.80 -41.22 14.96
CA LEU A 543 8.77 -40.21 14.70
C LEU A 543 9.26 -39.20 13.65
N SER A 544 8.36 -38.71 12.80
CA SER A 544 8.71 -37.85 11.66
C SER A 544 9.27 -36.50 12.12
N ILE A 545 8.81 -35.95 13.25
CA ILE A 545 9.42 -34.80 13.93
C ILE A 545 10.93 -34.99 14.23
N ARG A 546 11.36 -36.22 14.57
CA ARG A 546 12.77 -36.56 14.80
C ARG A 546 13.54 -36.69 13.48
N VAL A 547 12.93 -37.20 12.43
CA VAL A 547 13.55 -37.28 11.09
C VAL A 547 13.80 -35.87 10.54
N ILE A 548 12.80 -34.99 10.60
CA ILE A 548 12.91 -33.59 10.17
C ILE A 548 13.94 -32.82 11.02
N HIS A 549 13.93 -33.00 12.35
CA HIS A 549 14.94 -32.37 13.23
C HIS A 549 16.38 -32.77 12.84
N GLU A 550 16.66 -34.07 12.69
CA GLU A 550 18.02 -34.56 12.48
C GLU A 550 18.50 -34.43 11.03
N GLN A 551 17.64 -34.69 10.03
CA GLN A 551 18.05 -34.74 8.62
C GLN A 551 17.79 -33.45 7.83
N ILE A 552 16.89 -32.58 8.29
CA ILE A 552 16.57 -31.30 7.62
C ILE A 552 17.02 -30.12 8.47
N LEU A 553 16.39 -29.87 9.62
CA LEU A 553 16.59 -28.65 10.41
C LEU A 553 18.01 -28.48 10.95
N LYS A 554 18.72 -29.57 11.27
CA LYS A 554 20.14 -29.55 11.62
C LYS A 554 21.09 -29.52 10.42
N ARG A 555 20.63 -29.87 9.21
CA ARG A 555 21.44 -29.95 7.98
C ARG A 555 21.41 -28.64 7.17
N TYR A 556 20.28 -27.94 7.19
CA TYR A 556 20.04 -26.71 6.44
C TYR A 556 19.80 -25.53 7.40
N PRO A 557 20.85 -24.83 7.87
CA PRO A 557 20.76 -23.77 8.87
C PRO A 557 20.29 -22.42 8.27
N ILE A 558 19.17 -22.44 7.54
CA ILE A 558 18.47 -21.28 6.99
C ILE A 558 17.29 -20.86 7.87
N PRO A 559 16.80 -19.60 7.78
CA PRO A 559 15.49 -19.22 8.29
C PRO A 559 14.40 -20.23 7.90
N VAL A 560 13.71 -20.74 8.91
CA VAL A 560 12.58 -21.66 8.75
C VAL A 560 11.59 -21.42 9.88
N THR A 561 10.31 -21.32 9.56
CA THR A 561 9.25 -21.06 10.55
C THR A 561 8.55 -22.36 10.88
N VAL A 562 8.57 -22.79 12.13
CA VAL A 562 8.12 -24.13 12.53
C VAL A 562 6.98 -24.05 13.53
N SER A 563 5.87 -24.69 13.21
CA SER A 563 4.68 -24.76 14.05
C SER A 563 4.50 -26.14 14.69
N VAL A 564 3.46 -26.28 15.52
CA VAL A 564 2.93 -27.55 16.02
C VAL A 564 1.40 -27.44 16.18
N ILE A 565 0.68 -28.56 15.98
CA ILE A 565 -0.71 -28.72 16.45
C ILE A 565 -0.63 -29.08 17.93
N VAL A 566 -1.27 -28.31 18.82
CA VAL A 566 -1.09 -28.54 20.27
C VAL A 566 -1.73 -29.83 20.78
N SER A 567 -2.86 -30.25 20.22
CA SER A 567 -3.50 -31.53 20.57
C SER A 567 -2.76 -32.78 20.10
N GLU A 568 -1.88 -32.71 19.08
CA GLU A 568 -0.98 -33.84 18.77
C GLU A 568 0.08 -34.03 19.86
N ILE A 569 0.61 -32.93 20.43
CA ILE A 569 1.87 -32.93 21.19
C ILE A 569 1.70 -32.85 22.72
N GLU A 570 0.52 -32.51 23.23
CA GLU A 570 0.27 -32.51 24.68
C GLU A 570 -0.06 -33.90 25.26
N ARG A 571 0.08 -34.05 26.58
CA ARG A 571 -0.08 -35.36 27.25
C ARG A 571 -1.54 -35.79 27.40
N GLN A 572 -2.47 -34.85 27.20
CA GLN A 572 -3.92 -35.03 27.31
C GLN A 572 -4.59 -35.09 25.93
N GLY A 573 -3.81 -34.93 24.84
CA GLY A 573 -4.30 -34.90 23.48
C GLY A 573 -4.28 -36.28 22.80
N LEU A 574 -4.17 -36.27 21.48
CA LEU A 574 -4.40 -37.41 20.59
C LEU A 574 -3.38 -38.56 20.76
N TYR A 575 -2.15 -38.26 21.17
CA TYR A 575 -1.03 -39.22 21.17
C TYR A 575 -0.24 -39.25 22.48
N PRO A 576 -0.88 -39.58 23.63
CA PRO A 576 -0.28 -39.48 24.97
C PRO A 576 1.05 -40.25 25.11
N ASP A 577 1.10 -41.47 24.58
CA ASP A 577 2.29 -42.35 24.60
C ASP A 577 3.51 -41.73 23.90
N ARG A 578 3.28 -40.90 22.88
CA ARG A 578 4.31 -40.28 22.04
C ARG A 578 4.66 -38.87 22.51
N ALA A 579 3.74 -38.19 23.21
CA ALA A 579 3.88 -36.80 23.64
C ALA A 579 5.20 -36.51 24.37
N ALA A 580 5.71 -37.45 25.18
CA ALA A 580 6.98 -37.31 25.89
C ALA A 580 8.22 -37.27 24.97
N GLU A 581 8.21 -37.95 23.81
CA GLU A 581 9.26 -37.80 22.79
C GLU A 581 9.01 -36.54 21.95
N MET A 582 7.77 -36.30 21.51
CA MET A 582 7.45 -35.19 20.61
C MET A 582 7.76 -33.83 21.25
N GLN A 583 7.36 -33.60 22.51
CA GLN A 583 7.74 -32.39 23.25
C GLN A 583 9.25 -32.24 23.45
N ARG A 584 9.98 -33.36 23.59
CA ARG A 584 11.44 -33.37 23.76
C ARG A 584 12.15 -33.02 22.45
N VAL A 585 11.61 -33.40 21.29
CA VAL A 585 12.15 -33.01 19.98
C VAL A 585 11.73 -31.58 19.62
N ALA A 586 10.47 -31.18 19.85
CA ALA A 586 10.00 -29.81 19.62
C ALA A 586 10.81 -28.77 20.41
N ARG A 587 11.14 -29.04 21.69
CA ARG A 587 12.05 -28.19 22.48
C ARG A 587 13.44 -28.04 21.83
N LYS A 588 13.99 -29.10 21.24
CA LYS A 588 15.28 -29.04 20.51
C LYS A 588 15.16 -28.23 19.22
N ILE A 589 14.10 -28.44 18.43
CA ILE A 589 13.80 -27.65 17.24
C ILE A 589 13.71 -26.16 17.58
N PHE A 590 12.91 -25.82 18.59
CA PHE A 590 12.71 -24.43 19.02
C PHE A 590 13.96 -23.79 19.67
N GLN A 591 14.94 -24.58 20.11
CA GLN A 591 16.25 -24.08 20.55
C GLN A 591 17.20 -23.74 19.39
N LEU A 592 16.95 -24.19 18.14
CA LEU A 592 17.79 -23.86 17.00
C LEU A 592 17.73 -22.34 16.69
N PRO A 593 18.87 -21.67 16.42
CA PRO A 593 18.91 -20.21 16.28
C PRO A 593 18.28 -19.71 14.96
N HIS A 594 18.11 -20.57 13.97
CA HIS A 594 17.52 -20.27 12.66
C HIS A 594 16.04 -20.64 12.53
N VAL A 595 15.45 -21.26 13.55
CA VAL A 595 14.01 -21.56 13.61
C VAL A 595 13.23 -20.36 14.14
N GLU A 596 12.20 -19.86 13.44
CA GLU A 596 11.13 -19.04 14.04
C GLU A 596 10.03 -19.97 14.57
N ILE A 597 9.37 -19.61 15.67
CA ILE A 597 8.31 -20.43 16.29
C ILE A 597 6.94 -19.93 15.84
N ALA A 598 6.11 -20.86 15.36
CA ALA A 598 4.72 -20.63 15.02
C ALA A 598 3.76 -21.49 15.86
N SER A 599 2.46 -21.19 15.77
CA SER A 599 1.38 -22.11 16.17
C SER A 599 0.62 -22.58 14.93
N HIS A 600 0.16 -23.83 14.93
CA HIS A 600 -0.75 -24.38 13.92
C HIS A 600 -2.02 -24.86 14.64
N THR A 601 -2.68 -23.91 15.31
CA THR A 601 -3.91 -24.11 16.09
C THR A 601 -3.74 -25.07 17.29
N TYR A 602 -4.85 -25.40 17.95
CA TYR A 602 -4.89 -26.45 18.98
C TYR A 602 -5.48 -27.76 18.42
N SER A 603 -6.61 -27.73 17.72
CA SER A 603 -7.37 -28.90 17.25
C SER A 603 -7.28 -29.18 15.74
N HIS A 604 -6.58 -28.34 14.97
CA HIS A 604 -6.55 -28.38 13.50
C HIS A 604 -7.95 -28.35 12.88
N PRO A 605 -8.64 -27.19 12.90
CA PRO A 605 -9.78 -26.94 12.03
C PRO A 605 -9.45 -27.27 10.58
N PHE A 606 -10.19 -28.23 10.02
CA PHE A 606 -10.17 -28.62 8.61
C PHE A 606 -10.98 -27.64 7.76
N SER A 607 -12.04 -27.05 8.31
CA SER A 607 -12.72 -25.91 7.71
C SER A 607 -13.09 -24.87 8.77
N TRP A 608 -12.59 -23.65 8.60
CA TRP A 608 -12.75 -22.59 9.60
C TRP A 608 -14.20 -22.11 9.72
N SER A 609 -14.94 -22.00 8.61
CA SER A 609 -16.35 -21.59 8.64
C SER A 609 -17.22 -22.60 9.40
N GLN A 610 -17.03 -23.90 9.19
CA GLN A 610 -17.74 -24.96 9.92
C GLN A 610 -17.30 -25.05 11.39
N ALA A 611 -16.03 -24.81 11.68
CA ALA A 611 -15.52 -24.78 13.05
C ALA A 611 -16.06 -23.59 13.85
N GLU A 612 -16.06 -22.38 13.27
CA GLU A 612 -16.60 -21.17 13.89
C GLU A 612 -18.15 -21.19 14.00
N ALA A 613 -18.87 -21.80 13.05
CA ALA A 613 -20.34 -21.84 13.05
C ALA A 613 -20.95 -23.03 13.82
N GLU A 614 -20.38 -24.24 13.73
CA GLU A 614 -20.96 -25.45 14.31
C GLU A 614 -20.13 -26.07 15.45
N GLY A 615 -18.89 -25.62 15.65
CA GLY A 615 -17.96 -26.24 16.59
C GLY A 615 -17.52 -27.65 16.18
N LYS A 616 -17.42 -27.90 14.87
CA LYS A 616 -17.06 -29.19 14.25
C LYS A 616 -15.86 -29.04 13.31
N ALA A 617 -15.64 -30.01 12.43
CA ALA A 617 -14.64 -29.97 11.36
C ALA A 617 -13.21 -29.71 11.86
N HIS A 618 -12.79 -30.43 12.90
CA HIS A 618 -11.44 -30.43 13.48
C HIS A 618 -11.07 -31.86 13.92
N LEU A 619 -9.84 -32.09 14.41
CA LEU A 619 -9.43 -33.40 14.97
C LEU A 619 -10.30 -33.80 16.18
N ASP A 620 -10.56 -35.10 16.33
CA ASP A 620 -11.35 -35.66 17.43
C ASP A 620 -10.54 -35.71 18.75
N VAL A 621 -10.41 -34.55 19.40
CA VAL A 621 -9.59 -34.38 20.61
C VAL A 621 -10.44 -34.69 21.87
N PRO A 622 -10.03 -35.63 22.73
CA PRO A 622 -10.79 -35.97 23.94
C PRO A 622 -11.06 -34.77 24.86
N GLY A 623 -12.33 -34.57 25.23
CA GLY A 623 -12.74 -33.48 26.13
C GLY A 623 -12.56 -32.07 25.55
N TYR A 624 -12.49 -31.93 24.23
CA TYR A 624 -12.40 -30.65 23.54
C TYR A 624 -13.79 -30.06 23.22
N SER A 625 -13.82 -28.73 23.06
CA SER A 625 -14.92 -27.98 22.45
C SER A 625 -14.32 -26.74 21.78
N PHE A 626 -14.84 -26.35 20.62
CA PHE A 626 -14.25 -25.28 19.82
C PHE A 626 -14.38 -23.90 20.47
N SER A 627 -13.30 -23.12 20.38
CA SER A 627 -13.33 -21.67 20.55
C SER A 627 -12.08 -21.02 19.97
N LEU A 628 -12.22 -19.81 19.41
CA LEU A 628 -11.08 -19.01 18.96
C LEU A 628 -10.07 -18.73 20.09
N GLU A 629 -10.53 -18.70 21.34
CA GLU A 629 -9.68 -18.62 22.54
C GLU A 629 -8.73 -19.81 22.63
N LYS A 630 -9.26 -21.04 22.57
CA LYS A 630 -8.46 -22.26 22.72
C LYS A 630 -7.55 -22.49 21.51
N GLU A 631 -8.05 -22.23 20.30
CA GLU A 631 -7.30 -22.39 19.06
C GLU A 631 -6.17 -21.38 18.89
N ILE A 632 -6.39 -20.11 19.26
CA ILE A 632 -5.42 -19.03 19.04
C ILE A 632 -4.62 -18.76 20.32
N ASP A 633 -5.21 -18.20 21.37
CA ASP A 633 -4.50 -17.91 22.63
C ASP A 633 -4.02 -19.18 23.34
N GLY A 634 -4.87 -20.21 23.40
CA GLY A 634 -4.60 -21.48 24.08
C GLY A 634 -3.38 -22.18 23.50
N SER A 635 -3.34 -22.37 22.18
CA SER A 635 -2.20 -22.98 21.50
C SER A 635 -0.91 -22.18 21.70
N VAL A 636 -0.97 -20.85 21.48
CA VAL A 636 0.18 -19.94 21.63
C VAL A 636 0.72 -19.93 23.06
N ARG A 637 -0.16 -19.88 24.07
CA ARG A 637 0.25 -19.96 25.49
C ARG A 637 0.82 -21.32 25.85
N TYR A 638 0.29 -22.42 25.32
CA TYR A 638 0.86 -23.75 25.54
C TYR A 638 2.30 -23.81 25.01
N ILE A 639 2.50 -23.43 23.74
CA ILE A 639 3.82 -23.45 23.08
C ILE A 639 4.81 -22.59 23.87
N ASN A 640 4.43 -21.34 24.19
CA ASN A 640 5.26 -20.40 24.97
C ASN A 640 5.59 -20.90 26.39
N ARG A 641 4.69 -21.63 27.05
CA ARG A 641 4.89 -22.12 28.44
C ARG A 641 5.54 -23.50 28.53
N LYS A 642 5.45 -24.35 27.50
CA LYS A 642 5.83 -25.77 27.56
C LYS A 642 6.90 -26.18 26.57
N LEU A 643 7.07 -25.49 25.44
CA LEU A 643 7.95 -25.91 24.34
C LEU A 643 9.03 -24.87 23.99
N ALA A 644 8.69 -23.59 23.99
CA ALA A 644 9.57 -22.51 23.57
C ALA A 644 10.66 -22.14 24.62
N PRO A 645 11.83 -21.64 24.19
CA PRO A 645 12.76 -20.94 25.09
C PRO A 645 12.14 -19.62 25.61
N ARG A 646 12.40 -19.27 26.87
CA ARG A 646 11.82 -18.07 27.54
C ARG A 646 12.03 -16.75 26.78
N ASN A 647 13.12 -16.63 26.04
CA ASN A 647 13.51 -15.43 25.28
C ASN A 647 13.12 -15.50 23.79
N LYS A 648 12.32 -16.48 23.39
CA LYS A 648 12.01 -16.77 21.98
C LYS A 648 10.55 -17.27 21.88
N PRO A 649 9.56 -16.39 21.98
CA PRO A 649 8.14 -16.77 21.92
C PRO A 649 7.70 -17.11 20.49
N VAL A 650 6.46 -17.60 20.36
CA VAL A 650 5.72 -17.65 19.09
C VAL A 650 5.68 -16.27 18.42
N ARG A 651 5.81 -16.25 17.09
CA ARG A 651 5.84 -15.06 16.24
C ARG A 651 4.80 -15.07 15.11
N VAL A 652 4.39 -16.27 14.68
CA VAL A 652 3.51 -16.51 13.54
C VAL A 652 2.38 -17.47 13.93
N PHE A 653 1.21 -17.31 13.33
CA PHE A 653 0.11 -18.26 13.31
C PHE A 653 -0.04 -18.77 11.88
N LEU A 654 -0.04 -20.08 11.69
CA LEU A 654 -0.18 -20.73 10.39
C LEU A 654 -1.56 -21.38 10.34
N TRP A 655 -2.40 -20.99 9.38
CA TRP A 655 -3.79 -21.47 9.30
C TRP A 655 -3.84 -22.94 8.83
N SER A 656 -4.63 -23.76 9.52
CA SER A 656 -4.90 -25.17 9.20
C SER A 656 -6.04 -25.36 8.21
N GLY A 657 -6.15 -26.57 7.66
CA GLY A 657 -7.32 -27.01 6.89
C GLY A 657 -7.45 -26.33 5.53
N ASP A 658 -8.66 -25.85 5.23
CA ASP A 658 -8.93 -24.95 4.08
C ASP A 658 -8.18 -23.62 4.15
N ALA A 659 -7.65 -23.26 5.32
CA ALA A 659 -7.01 -21.99 5.60
C ALA A 659 -7.88 -20.77 5.20
N LEU A 660 -9.20 -20.83 5.45
CA LEU A 660 -10.15 -19.74 5.21
C LEU A 660 -10.74 -19.17 6.52
N PRO A 661 -9.92 -18.57 7.41
CA PRO A 661 -10.38 -18.00 8.67
C PRO A 661 -11.42 -16.89 8.49
N GLY A 662 -12.34 -16.76 9.44
CA GLY A 662 -13.20 -15.60 9.58
C GLY A 662 -12.44 -14.37 10.10
N GLU A 663 -13.00 -13.17 9.90
CA GLU A 663 -12.37 -11.90 10.33
C GLU A 663 -12.04 -11.93 11.83
N SER A 664 -12.95 -12.44 12.67
CA SER A 664 -12.75 -12.57 14.12
C SER A 664 -11.49 -13.37 14.49
N ALA A 665 -11.16 -14.41 13.72
CA ALA A 665 -9.94 -15.19 13.92
C ALA A 665 -8.69 -14.39 13.52
N VAL A 666 -8.70 -13.73 12.35
CA VAL A 666 -7.55 -12.93 11.86
C VAL A 666 -7.28 -11.73 12.77
N ARG A 667 -8.35 -11.03 13.19
CA ARG A 667 -8.36 -9.92 14.16
C ARG A 667 -7.69 -10.33 15.46
N ARG A 668 -8.08 -11.48 16.02
CA ARG A 668 -7.54 -12.01 17.26
C ARG A 668 -6.04 -12.32 17.16
N VAL A 669 -5.58 -12.88 16.03
CA VAL A 669 -4.14 -13.10 15.77
C VAL A 669 -3.35 -11.79 15.70
N ARG A 670 -3.92 -10.71 15.11
CA ARG A 670 -3.31 -9.36 15.12
C ARG A 670 -3.22 -8.82 16.55
N GLU A 671 -4.28 -8.96 17.35
CA GLU A 671 -4.38 -8.41 18.71
C GLU A 671 -3.38 -9.04 19.69
N ILE A 672 -3.10 -10.34 19.56
CA ILE A 672 -2.00 -10.98 20.30
C ILE A 672 -0.60 -10.74 19.70
N GLY A 673 -0.48 -9.79 18.76
CA GLY A 673 0.78 -9.30 18.19
C GLY A 673 1.44 -10.20 17.14
N LEU A 674 0.76 -11.26 16.70
CA LEU A 674 1.32 -12.25 15.77
C LEU A 674 1.13 -11.84 14.30
N ARG A 675 1.88 -12.53 13.45
CA ARG A 675 1.74 -12.50 11.99
C ARG A 675 0.93 -13.73 11.58
N ASN A 676 0.12 -13.65 10.53
CA ASN A 676 -0.61 -14.81 10.01
C ASN A 676 -0.11 -15.15 8.59
N LEU A 677 -0.10 -16.44 8.25
CA LEU A 677 0.19 -16.96 6.91
C LEU A 677 -0.65 -18.23 6.65
N ASN A 678 -0.71 -18.65 5.38
CA ASN A 678 -1.42 -19.79 4.77
C ASN A 678 -2.71 -19.38 4.07
N GLY A 679 -3.22 -20.28 3.23
CA GLY A 679 -4.11 -19.95 2.11
C GLY A 679 -3.32 -19.51 0.88
N GLY A 680 -4.05 -19.30 -0.23
CA GLY A 680 -3.48 -19.20 -1.58
C GLY A 680 -3.28 -20.59 -2.20
N ASN A 681 -3.12 -20.64 -3.53
CA ASN A 681 -3.05 -21.88 -4.32
C ASN A 681 -2.07 -21.72 -5.51
N THR A 682 -0.85 -21.24 -5.27
CA THR A 682 0.17 -21.15 -6.33
C THR A 682 0.80 -22.52 -6.62
N VAL A 683 0.47 -23.11 -7.77
CA VAL A 683 0.88 -24.47 -8.20
C VAL A 683 1.19 -24.56 -9.71
N MET A 684 1.57 -23.45 -10.34
CA MET A 684 1.99 -23.41 -11.76
C MET A 684 3.11 -24.44 -12.05
N THR A 685 2.90 -25.36 -12.99
CA THR A 685 3.82 -26.48 -13.33
C THR A 685 4.11 -26.52 -14.83
N LEU A 686 4.97 -27.44 -15.29
CA LEU A 686 5.19 -27.63 -16.74
C LEU A 686 4.00 -28.24 -17.48
N ASP A 687 3.11 -28.97 -16.79
CA ASP A 687 1.88 -29.52 -17.40
C ASP A 687 0.75 -28.47 -17.44
N HIS A 688 0.67 -27.67 -16.36
CA HIS A 688 -0.25 -26.55 -16.20
C HIS A 688 0.55 -25.23 -16.00
N PRO A 689 1.16 -24.68 -17.08
CA PRO A 689 1.97 -23.47 -17.00
C PRO A 689 1.10 -22.20 -17.14
N SER A 690 0.04 -22.09 -16.33
CA SER A 690 -0.88 -20.95 -16.37
C SER A 690 -0.71 -19.99 -15.20
N LEU A 691 -0.90 -18.70 -15.47
CA LEU A 691 -1.04 -17.66 -14.45
C LEU A 691 -2.30 -17.82 -13.59
N THR A 692 -3.31 -18.60 -14.02
CA THR A 692 -4.47 -18.93 -13.17
C THR A 692 -4.10 -19.81 -11.98
N ASP A 693 -2.95 -20.50 -12.06
CA ASP A 693 -2.34 -21.29 -10.99
C ASP A 693 -1.32 -20.47 -10.17
N VAL A 694 -1.47 -19.13 -10.14
CA VAL A 694 -0.67 -18.18 -9.35
C VAL A 694 -1.58 -17.22 -8.59
N SER A 695 -1.67 -17.38 -7.26
CA SER A 695 -2.53 -16.54 -6.41
C SER A 695 -1.95 -15.15 -6.11
N SER A 696 -2.73 -14.29 -5.45
CA SER A 696 -2.31 -12.99 -4.89
C SER A 696 -1.24 -13.08 -3.79
N VAL A 697 -0.77 -11.96 -3.22
CA VAL A 697 0.04 -11.94 -1.99
C VAL A 697 -0.79 -12.18 -0.72
N GLY A 698 -2.11 -11.99 -0.80
CA GLY A 698 -3.03 -12.19 0.32
C GLY A 698 -4.50 -11.95 -0.06
N ARG A 699 -5.39 -11.99 0.93
CA ARG A 699 -6.84 -11.78 0.82
C ARG A 699 -7.31 -10.85 1.94
N PRO A 700 -8.12 -9.81 1.65
CA PRO A 700 -8.80 -9.05 2.69
C PRO A 700 -9.92 -9.90 3.30
N VAL A 701 -10.04 -9.87 4.62
CA VAL A 701 -11.04 -10.61 5.40
C VAL A 701 -11.71 -9.60 6.32
N GLY A 702 -12.77 -8.95 5.82
CA GLY A 702 -13.30 -7.73 6.45
C GLY A 702 -12.24 -6.63 6.44
N HIS A 703 -11.97 -6.05 7.61
CA HIS A 703 -10.92 -5.03 7.82
C HIS A 703 -9.52 -5.63 8.06
N GLU A 704 -9.39 -6.95 8.13
CA GLU A 704 -8.12 -7.65 8.40
C GLU A 704 -7.48 -8.22 7.14
N LEU A 705 -6.17 -8.51 7.20
CA LEU A 705 -5.42 -9.10 6.09
C LEU A 705 -4.97 -10.54 6.41
N GLN A 706 -5.43 -11.48 5.59
CA GLN A 706 -4.80 -12.80 5.47
C GLN A 706 -3.65 -12.72 4.46
N VAL A 707 -2.43 -13.13 4.84
CA VAL A 707 -1.30 -13.22 3.90
C VAL A 707 -1.17 -14.66 3.42
N TYR A 708 -1.08 -14.84 2.11
CA TYR A 708 -1.00 -16.18 1.51
C TYR A 708 0.43 -16.74 1.53
N ALA A 709 0.53 -18.07 1.59
CA ALA A 709 1.78 -18.76 1.35
C ALA A 709 2.16 -18.59 -0.13
N PRO A 710 3.34 -18.03 -0.48
CA PRO A 710 3.71 -17.73 -1.85
C PRO A 710 3.63 -18.90 -2.85
N VAL A 711 3.95 -20.12 -2.40
CA VAL A 711 3.93 -21.38 -3.16
C VAL A 711 3.42 -22.50 -2.25
N MET A 712 2.67 -23.45 -2.81
CA MET A 712 2.04 -24.53 -2.03
C MET A 712 3.01 -25.59 -1.48
N ASN A 713 2.52 -26.30 -0.45
CA ASN A 713 3.15 -27.40 0.26
C ASN A 713 3.21 -28.71 -0.55
N GLU A 714 3.85 -29.74 0.02
CA GLU A 714 3.95 -31.06 -0.62
C GLU A 714 2.61 -31.79 -0.76
N ASN A 715 1.58 -31.41 0.00
CA ASN A 715 0.28 -32.07 -0.03
C ASN A 715 -0.32 -32.03 -1.45
N ILE A 716 -0.26 -30.86 -2.11
CA ILE A 716 -0.80 -30.69 -3.46
C ILE A 716 0.04 -31.46 -4.49
N TYR A 717 1.38 -31.29 -4.48
CA TYR A 717 2.27 -31.99 -5.42
C TYR A 717 2.33 -33.52 -5.23
N THR A 718 1.76 -34.06 -4.14
CA THR A 718 1.64 -35.50 -3.88
C THR A 718 0.19 -36.01 -3.93
N HIS A 719 -0.72 -35.22 -4.50
CA HIS A 719 -2.15 -35.51 -4.67
C HIS A 719 -2.83 -35.87 -3.34
N HIS A 720 -2.85 -34.91 -2.41
CA HIS A 720 -3.36 -35.04 -1.04
C HIS A 720 -2.74 -36.23 -0.28
N TRP A 721 -1.41 -36.32 -0.36
CA TRP A 721 -0.62 -37.40 0.22
C TRP A 721 -1.08 -38.82 -0.20
N THR A 722 -1.58 -38.99 -1.42
CA THR A 722 -1.82 -40.32 -2.02
C THR A 722 -0.54 -40.87 -2.67
N ARG A 723 -0.27 -40.59 -3.95
CA ARG A 723 0.97 -40.89 -4.70
C ARG A 723 1.15 -39.90 -5.86
N PRO A 724 2.39 -39.60 -6.32
CA PRO A 724 3.67 -40.16 -5.89
C PRO A 724 4.31 -39.40 -4.72
N ARG A 725 4.94 -40.12 -3.79
CA ARG A 725 5.60 -39.57 -2.58
C ARG A 725 6.78 -38.64 -2.85
N TYR A 726 7.36 -38.68 -4.05
CA TYR A 726 8.43 -37.77 -4.48
C TYR A 726 7.91 -36.52 -5.20
N GLY A 727 6.59 -36.36 -5.37
CA GLY A 727 6.02 -35.33 -6.23
C GLY A 727 6.41 -33.88 -5.88
N PHE A 728 6.78 -33.60 -4.62
CA PHE A 728 7.25 -32.28 -4.20
C PHE A 728 8.51 -31.78 -4.92
N GLU A 729 9.29 -32.65 -5.58
CA GLU A 729 10.38 -32.20 -6.46
C GLU A 729 9.92 -31.21 -7.55
N ARG A 730 8.64 -31.29 -7.94
CA ARG A 730 8.00 -30.44 -8.96
C ARG A 730 7.84 -28.98 -8.53
N VAL A 731 7.92 -28.65 -7.24
CA VAL A 731 7.90 -27.24 -6.78
C VAL A 731 9.05 -26.41 -7.40
N ILE A 732 10.13 -27.07 -7.87
CA ILE A 732 11.22 -26.46 -8.63
C ILE A 732 10.76 -25.94 -10.02
N GLU A 733 9.72 -26.54 -10.62
CA GLU A 733 9.05 -26.01 -11.82
C GLU A 733 8.37 -24.68 -11.48
N THR A 734 7.54 -24.68 -10.43
CA THR A 734 6.81 -23.51 -9.95
C THR A 734 7.74 -22.37 -9.55
N PHE A 735 8.86 -22.66 -8.87
CA PHE A 735 9.88 -21.66 -8.56
C PHE A 735 10.55 -21.06 -9.81
N ARG A 736 10.63 -21.77 -10.94
CA ARG A 736 11.18 -21.23 -12.20
C ARG A 736 10.14 -20.39 -12.94
N LEU A 737 8.93 -20.92 -13.10
CA LEU A 737 7.84 -20.27 -13.84
C LEU A 737 7.36 -18.98 -13.14
N THR A 738 7.44 -18.92 -11.81
CA THR A 738 7.18 -17.69 -11.02
C THR A 738 8.39 -16.74 -10.91
N ASP A 739 9.52 -17.02 -11.58
CA ASP A 739 10.67 -16.11 -11.69
C ASP A 739 10.88 -15.54 -13.10
N GLN A 740 10.48 -16.26 -14.15
CA GLN A 740 10.75 -15.91 -15.55
C GLN A 740 9.52 -16.14 -16.45
N PRO A 741 9.17 -15.22 -17.36
CA PRO A 741 9.84 -13.94 -17.65
C PRO A 741 9.51 -12.83 -16.62
N ARG A 742 8.47 -13.03 -15.81
CA ARG A 742 8.03 -12.11 -14.74
C ARG A 742 8.33 -12.75 -13.39
N ARG A 743 8.90 -12.01 -12.44
CA ARG A 743 8.99 -12.48 -11.05
C ARG A 743 7.67 -12.18 -10.34
N LEU A 744 6.90 -13.22 -10.09
CA LEU A 744 5.56 -13.15 -9.48
C LEU A 744 5.57 -13.57 -8.01
N LYS A 745 6.53 -14.41 -7.59
CA LYS A 745 6.64 -14.90 -6.20
C LYS A 745 8.09 -14.96 -5.70
N PRO A 746 8.33 -14.90 -4.38
CA PRO A 746 9.56 -15.37 -3.76
C PRO A 746 9.70 -16.92 -3.87
N ILE A 747 10.76 -17.51 -3.30
CA ILE A 747 10.89 -18.96 -3.12
C ILE A 747 10.42 -19.33 -1.72
N ASP A 748 9.28 -19.99 -1.58
CA ASP A 748 8.81 -20.52 -0.30
C ASP A 748 8.84 -22.06 -0.29
N ILE A 749 9.61 -22.63 0.64
CA ILE A 749 9.71 -24.07 0.85
C ILE A 749 8.79 -24.43 2.02
N TYR A 750 7.50 -24.47 1.70
CA TYR A 750 6.40 -24.90 2.56
C TYR A 750 6.31 -26.44 2.56
N TYR A 751 6.26 -27.08 3.72
CA TYR A 751 6.02 -28.53 3.87
C TYR A 751 5.44 -28.86 5.27
N HIS A 752 5.21 -30.13 5.56
CA HIS A 752 4.74 -30.61 6.87
C HIS A 752 5.69 -31.65 7.46
N PHE A 753 5.49 -32.06 8.73
CA PHE A 753 6.35 -33.07 9.33
C PHE A 753 6.25 -34.45 8.67
N TYR A 754 5.10 -34.78 8.05
CA TYR A 754 4.96 -36.05 7.31
C TYR A 754 5.86 -36.17 6.07
N SER A 755 6.45 -35.08 5.54
CA SER A 755 7.57 -35.20 4.57
C SER A 755 8.73 -36.07 5.09
N GLY A 756 8.92 -36.15 6.41
CA GLY A 756 9.91 -37.02 7.06
C GLY A 756 9.49 -38.49 7.23
N SER A 757 8.27 -38.87 6.84
CA SER A 757 7.75 -40.22 7.07
C SER A 757 8.22 -41.26 6.05
N GLU A 758 8.56 -40.87 4.82
CA GLU A 758 9.06 -41.78 3.78
C GLU A 758 10.40 -41.32 3.19
N ILE A 759 11.20 -42.27 2.70
CA ILE A 759 12.51 -41.97 2.09
C ILE A 759 12.33 -41.16 0.80
N ALA A 760 11.27 -41.43 0.03
CA ALA A 760 10.98 -40.72 -1.22
C ALA A 760 10.68 -39.22 -1.00
N SER A 761 9.79 -38.90 -0.06
CA SER A 761 9.43 -37.51 0.28
C SER A 761 10.58 -36.77 0.95
N LEU A 762 11.32 -37.44 1.84
CA LEU A 762 12.48 -36.84 2.49
C LEU A 762 13.60 -36.51 1.50
N ASN A 763 13.80 -37.34 0.48
CA ASN A 763 14.76 -37.06 -0.59
C ASN A 763 14.28 -35.97 -1.55
N ALA A 764 12.99 -35.90 -1.85
CA ALA A 764 12.39 -34.80 -2.59
C ALA A 764 12.63 -33.45 -1.88
N LEU A 765 12.31 -33.36 -0.58
CA LEU A 765 12.55 -32.18 0.24
C LEU A 765 14.03 -31.77 0.28
N LYS A 766 14.96 -32.74 0.43
CA LYS A 766 16.41 -32.47 0.32
C LYS A 766 16.80 -31.91 -1.04
N LYS A 767 16.27 -32.44 -2.15
CA LYS A 767 16.55 -31.96 -3.51
C LYS A 767 16.05 -30.53 -3.73
N VAL A 768 14.89 -30.19 -3.17
CA VAL A 768 14.32 -28.83 -3.18
C VAL A 768 15.20 -27.86 -2.40
N LEU A 769 15.59 -28.22 -1.17
CA LEU A 769 16.49 -27.41 -0.33
C LEU A 769 17.87 -27.23 -0.97
N ASP A 770 18.47 -28.32 -1.49
CA ASP A 770 19.73 -28.28 -2.22
C ASP A 770 19.65 -27.40 -3.48
N TRP A 771 18.50 -27.39 -4.17
CA TRP A 771 18.27 -26.50 -5.31
C TRP A 771 18.18 -25.03 -4.88
N ALA A 772 17.40 -24.74 -3.84
CA ALA A 772 17.22 -23.38 -3.34
C ALA A 772 18.53 -22.77 -2.81
N MET A 773 19.33 -23.56 -2.09
CA MET A 773 20.66 -23.18 -1.58
C MET A 773 21.70 -22.88 -2.67
N ARG A 774 21.43 -23.21 -3.94
CA ARG A 774 22.26 -22.84 -5.10
C ARG A 774 21.83 -21.53 -5.78
N GLN A 775 20.69 -20.95 -5.41
CA GLN A 775 20.16 -19.73 -6.02
C GLN A 775 20.76 -18.45 -5.40
N GLU A 776 20.62 -17.31 -6.09
CA GLU A 776 21.00 -16.00 -5.54
C GLU A 776 19.84 -15.38 -4.75
N THR A 777 19.71 -15.82 -3.49
CA THR A 777 18.59 -15.46 -2.61
C THR A 777 18.98 -14.61 -1.40
N LEU A 778 17.98 -13.94 -0.81
CA LEU A 778 18.03 -13.40 0.55
C LEU A 778 17.10 -14.25 1.44
N PRO A 779 17.66 -15.09 2.34
CA PRO A 779 16.84 -15.90 3.25
C PRO A 779 16.24 -15.08 4.39
N LEU A 780 14.94 -15.25 4.68
CA LEU A 780 14.21 -14.59 5.78
C LEU A 780 13.11 -15.48 6.42
N TRP A 781 12.69 -15.11 7.62
CA TRP A 781 11.58 -15.77 8.33
C TRP A 781 10.21 -15.32 7.82
N ILE A 782 9.15 -16.08 8.15
CA ILE A 782 7.79 -15.77 7.71
C ILE A 782 7.30 -14.45 8.32
N SER A 783 7.61 -14.13 9.58
CA SER A 783 7.19 -12.84 10.14
C SER A 783 7.83 -11.63 9.41
N GLU A 784 9.06 -11.78 8.91
CA GLU A 784 9.77 -10.75 8.13
C GLU A 784 9.23 -10.59 6.69
N TYR A 785 8.55 -11.61 6.15
CA TYR A 785 7.81 -11.54 4.88
C TYR A 785 6.40 -10.96 5.07
N VAL A 786 5.64 -11.44 6.07
CA VAL A 786 4.30 -10.92 6.39
C VAL A 786 4.34 -9.42 6.73
N ASP A 787 5.37 -8.96 7.44
CA ASP A 787 5.56 -7.53 7.72
C ASP A 787 5.86 -6.71 6.45
N ARG A 788 6.49 -7.31 5.41
CA ARG A 788 6.67 -6.67 4.09
C ARG A 788 5.37 -6.60 3.29
N VAL A 789 4.55 -7.65 3.32
CA VAL A 789 3.22 -7.63 2.66
C VAL A 789 2.31 -6.60 3.33
N ARG A 790 2.32 -6.52 4.67
CA ARG A 790 1.61 -5.45 5.41
C ARG A 790 2.15 -4.05 5.06
N ALA A 791 3.46 -3.86 5.01
CA ALA A 791 4.05 -2.57 4.59
C ALA A 791 3.69 -2.20 3.14
N TRP A 792 3.70 -3.17 2.22
CA TRP A 792 3.28 -3.01 0.83
C TRP A 792 1.79 -2.62 0.70
N MET A 793 0.92 -3.13 1.58
CA MET A 793 -0.48 -2.70 1.63
C MET A 793 -0.66 -1.22 1.99
N HIS A 794 0.31 -0.56 2.65
CA HIS A 794 0.23 0.87 3.06
C HIS A 794 1.26 1.79 2.37
N ALA A 795 1.95 1.31 1.34
CA ALA A 795 2.87 2.14 0.55
C ALA A 795 2.12 3.20 -0.27
N GLY A 796 2.80 4.28 -0.68
CA GLY A 796 2.18 5.40 -1.39
C GLY A 796 3.07 5.96 -2.51
N ILE A 797 2.45 6.54 -3.54
CA ILE A 797 3.14 7.14 -4.68
C ILE A 797 2.50 8.49 -4.96
N ALA A 798 3.34 9.51 -5.14
CA ALA A 798 2.94 10.81 -5.65
C ALA A 798 4.00 11.34 -6.62
N ARG A 799 3.68 12.39 -7.38
CA ARG A 799 4.67 13.22 -8.09
C ARG A 799 4.55 14.67 -7.66
N ASN A 800 5.66 15.41 -7.66
CA ASN A 800 5.61 16.87 -7.54
C ASN A 800 5.26 17.54 -8.89
N LEU A 801 4.99 18.85 -8.88
CA LEU A 801 4.73 19.63 -10.11
C LEU A 801 5.87 19.60 -11.15
N ALA A 802 7.10 19.24 -10.75
CA ALA A 802 8.26 19.05 -11.62
C ALA A 802 8.38 17.63 -12.22
N GLY A 803 7.57 16.67 -11.76
CA GLY A 803 7.57 15.28 -12.21
C GLY A 803 8.51 14.32 -11.45
N ASP A 804 9.17 14.76 -10.37
CA ASP A 804 9.90 13.85 -9.49
C ASP A 804 8.92 12.91 -8.77
N TRP A 805 9.32 11.65 -8.59
CA TRP A 805 8.55 10.70 -7.79
C TRP A 805 8.81 10.87 -6.29
N LEU A 806 7.73 10.93 -5.52
CA LEU A 806 7.73 10.84 -4.06
C LEU A 806 7.08 9.50 -3.66
N LEU A 807 7.84 8.63 -3.02
CA LEU A 807 7.38 7.29 -2.62
C LEU A 807 7.28 7.24 -1.09
N HIS A 808 6.11 6.94 -0.56
CA HIS A 808 5.92 6.57 0.84
C HIS A 808 6.17 5.07 1.01
N VAL A 809 7.14 4.72 1.86
CA VAL A 809 7.72 3.38 1.96
C VAL A 809 7.73 2.94 3.44
N PRO A 810 6.64 2.34 3.93
CA PRO A 810 6.57 1.86 5.31
C PRO A 810 7.65 0.81 5.59
N PRO A 811 8.37 0.87 6.73
CA PRO A 811 9.30 -0.20 7.09
C PRO A 811 8.53 -1.51 7.37
N PRO A 812 9.08 -2.69 7.00
CA PRO A 812 10.44 -2.95 6.52
C PRO A 812 10.55 -3.09 4.99
N LEU A 813 9.69 -2.44 4.20
CA LEU A 813 9.74 -2.50 2.74
C LEU A 813 11.01 -1.80 2.20
N GLY A 814 11.80 -2.51 1.37
CA GLY A 814 13.14 -2.06 0.95
C GLY A 814 13.41 -2.01 -0.55
N THR A 815 12.46 -2.41 -1.40
CA THR A 815 12.68 -2.59 -2.85
C THR A 815 11.52 -2.09 -3.71
N VAL A 816 11.87 -1.46 -4.85
CA VAL A 816 10.93 -1.00 -5.88
C VAL A 816 11.40 -1.46 -7.26
N ARG A 817 10.54 -2.14 -8.02
CA ARG A 817 10.74 -2.54 -9.42
C ARG A 817 10.38 -1.36 -10.33
N LEU A 818 11.38 -0.75 -10.96
CA LEU A 818 11.22 0.32 -11.93
C LEU A 818 11.03 -0.25 -13.35
N PRO A 819 9.94 0.08 -14.07
CA PRO A 819 9.81 -0.19 -15.49
C PRO A 819 10.97 0.40 -16.29
N ARG A 820 11.53 -0.35 -17.25
CA ARG A 820 12.73 0.08 -17.99
C ARG A 820 12.51 1.35 -18.82
N SER A 821 11.27 1.62 -19.23
CA SER A 821 10.81 2.82 -19.93
C SER A 821 11.06 4.11 -19.16
N LEU A 822 11.04 4.07 -17.82
CA LEU A 822 11.25 5.26 -16.97
C LEU A 822 12.73 5.67 -16.82
N GLY A 823 13.67 4.99 -17.50
CA GLY A 823 15.10 5.30 -17.40
C GLY A 823 15.72 4.83 -16.07
N TRP A 824 16.74 5.56 -15.60
CA TRP A 824 17.59 5.17 -14.48
C TRP A 824 17.49 6.20 -13.34
N PRO A 825 17.58 5.79 -12.05
CA PRO A 825 17.69 6.72 -10.94
C PRO A 825 18.97 7.56 -11.03
N ASP A 826 18.84 8.88 -10.97
CA ASP A 826 19.96 9.74 -10.62
C ASP A 826 20.26 9.54 -9.13
N LEU A 827 21.36 8.85 -8.82
CA LEU A 827 21.74 8.55 -7.44
C LEU A 827 22.30 9.76 -6.68
N GLN A 828 22.50 10.92 -7.31
CA GLN A 828 22.96 12.16 -6.68
C GLN A 828 21.79 13.10 -6.35
N ALA A 829 20.80 13.19 -7.25
CA ALA A 829 19.57 13.95 -7.03
C ALA A 829 18.56 13.19 -6.15
N SER A 830 18.46 11.85 -6.29
CA SER A 830 17.55 11.03 -5.49
C SER A 830 17.95 10.95 -4.02
N ARG A 831 16.95 10.96 -3.13
CA ARG A 831 17.12 10.75 -1.68
C ARG A 831 16.44 9.46 -1.27
N GLY A 832 17.19 8.58 -0.60
CA GLY A 832 16.69 7.28 -0.12
C GLY A 832 17.03 6.08 -1.02
N VAL A 833 17.58 6.28 -2.23
CA VAL A 833 18.04 5.18 -3.10
C VAL A 833 19.52 4.86 -2.81
N ILE A 834 19.81 3.59 -2.50
CA ILE A 834 21.16 3.12 -2.10
C ILE A 834 21.83 2.19 -3.12
N GLY A 835 21.03 1.59 -4.01
CA GLY A 835 21.49 0.54 -4.91
C GLY A 835 20.50 0.23 -6.03
N MET A 836 20.90 -0.67 -6.93
CA MET A 836 20.03 -1.22 -7.95
C MET A 836 20.52 -2.56 -8.48
N ARG A 837 19.64 -3.34 -9.11
CA ARG A 837 20.00 -4.47 -9.97
C ARG A 837 19.11 -4.50 -11.21
N ASP A 838 19.72 -4.58 -12.39
CA ASP A 838 19.00 -4.87 -13.64
C ASP A 838 19.15 -6.38 -13.93
N ILE A 839 18.03 -7.10 -14.02
CA ILE A 839 17.92 -8.54 -14.31
C ILE A 839 16.82 -8.75 -15.36
N PRO A 840 16.68 -9.89 -16.07
CA PRO A 840 15.71 -10.04 -17.16
C PRO A 840 14.31 -9.48 -16.85
N GLN A 841 13.78 -9.80 -15.66
CA GLN A 841 12.47 -9.39 -15.14
C GLN A 841 12.28 -7.87 -14.90
N GLY A 842 13.35 -7.09 -14.78
CA GLY A 842 13.25 -5.64 -14.54
C GLY A 842 14.43 -5.03 -13.78
N ARG A 843 14.29 -3.74 -13.47
CA ARG A 843 15.28 -2.93 -12.74
C ARG A 843 14.80 -2.71 -11.32
N TYR A 844 15.37 -3.43 -10.37
CA TYR A 844 15.05 -3.34 -8.95
C TYR A 844 15.92 -2.26 -8.31
N LEU A 845 15.30 -1.31 -7.61
CA LEU A 845 15.95 -0.25 -6.84
C LEU A 845 15.97 -0.65 -5.36
N HIS A 846 17.12 -0.47 -4.73
CA HIS A 846 17.32 -0.80 -3.31
C HIS A 846 17.22 0.49 -2.51
N LEU A 847 16.42 0.47 -1.44
CA LEU A 847 16.07 1.66 -0.65
C LEU A 847 16.78 1.69 0.70
N LYS A 848 16.93 2.89 1.26
CA LYS A 848 17.57 3.13 2.55
C LYS A 848 16.62 2.72 3.69
N PRO A 849 17.11 2.03 4.74
CA PRO A 849 16.30 1.75 5.93
C PRO A 849 15.95 3.02 6.72
N ALA A 850 14.67 3.13 7.09
CA ALA A 850 14.06 3.79 8.26
C ALA A 850 14.35 5.27 8.60
N GLU A 851 15.43 5.89 8.13
CA GLU A 851 15.68 7.33 8.31
C GLU A 851 14.89 8.16 7.29
N GLY A 852 13.56 8.19 7.51
CA GLY A 852 12.56 8.83 6.67
C GLY A 852 11.68 7.83 5.91
N THR A 853 10.36 7.88 6.11
CA THR A 853 9.36 7.06 5.41
C THR A 853 9.18 7.45 3.93
N PHE A 854 9.87 8.49 3.46
CA PHE A 854 9.73 9.05 2.12
C PHE A 854 11.04 8.96 1.32
N VAL A 855 10.95 8.40 0.12
CA VAL A 855 12.03 8.35 -0.89
C VAL A 855 11.68 9.35 -2.00
N ARG A 856 12.62 10.24 -2.34
CA ARG A 856 12.50 11.09 -3.54
C ARG A 856 13.35 10.50 -4.65
N LEU A 857 12.72 10.13 -5.76
CA LEU A 857 13.32 9.43 -6.88
C LEU A 857 13.31 10.33 -8.13
N HIS A 858 14.49 10.83 -8.49
CA HIS A 858 14.74 11.57 -9.73
C HIS A 858 15.30 10.62 -10.80
N LEU A 859 14.86 10.77 -12.04
CA LEU A 859 15.14 9.83 -13.13
C LEU A 859 15.86 10.50 -14.30
N THR A 860 16.73 9.73 -14.97
CA THR A 860 17.60 10.20 -16.06
C THR A 860 17.82 9.10 -17.10
N GLY A 861 18.16 9.47 -18.34
CA GLY A 861 18.54 8.50 -19.38
C GLY A 861 19.88 7.78 -19.10
N ASN A 862 20.70 8.31 -18.20
CA ASN A 862 22.08 7.87 -18.00
C ASN A 862 22.24 6.76 -16.93
N ARG A 863 23.04 5.73 -17.23
CA ARG A 863 23.37 4.66 -16.26
C ARG A 863 24.13 5.21 -15.03
N PRO A 864 23.81 4.81 -13.78
CA PRO A 864 24.44 5.40 -12.61
C PRO A 864 25.93 5.05 -12.47
N VAL A 865 26.78 6.07 -12.58
CA VAL A 865 28.25 5.92 -12.50
C VAL A 865 28.80 5.87 -11.07
N LEU A 866 28.05 6.39 -10.09
CA LEU A 866 28.44 6.45 -8.68
C LEU A 866 28.52 5.05 -8.04
N PRO A 867 29.38 4.85 -7.02
CA PRO A 867 29.37 3.63 -6.20
C PRO A 867 28.00 3.38 -5.54
N HIS A 868 27.48 2.17 -5.72
CA HIS A 868 26.18 1.73 -5.18
C HIS A 868 26.12 0.21 -4.99
N LEU A 869 25.19 -0.25 -4.14
CA LEU A 869 24.95 -1.68 -3.90
C LEU A 869 24.29 -2.32 -5.13
N VAL A 870 24.87 -3.41 -5.65
CA VAL A 870 24.28 -4.18 -6.75
C VAL A 870 23.38 -5.30 -6.23
N TYR A 871 23.85 -6.04 -5.23
CA TYR A 871 22.99 -6.94 -4.45
C TYR A 871 23.54 -7.22 -3.05
N ALA A 872 22.70 -7.73 -2.15
CA ALA A 872 23.08 -8.36 -0.88
C ALA A 872 22.10 -9.49 -0.48
N ASN A 873 22.60 -10.57 0.12
CA ASN A 873 21.78 -11.61 0.76
C ASN A 873 21.45 -11.30 2.25
N GLY A 874 21.41 -10.01 2.60
CA GLY A 874 21.08 -9.53 3.93
C GLY A 874 20.57 -8.09 3.87
N PHE A 875 19.79 -7.71 4.87
CA PHE A 875 19.19 -6.39 4.98
C PHE A 875 20.25 -5.31 5.23
N VAL A 876 20.02 -4.13 4.67
CA VAL A 876 20.79 -2.93 4.98
C VAL A 876 20.21 -2.33 6.26
N GLU A 877 21.03 -2.21 7.31
CA GLU A 877 20.64 -1.52 8.56
C GLU A 877 21.12 -0.08 8.60
N GLN A 878 22.24 0.21 7.91
CA GLN A 878 22.81 1.56 7.81
C GLN A 878 23.43 1.74 6.43
N TRP A 879 23.25 2.92 5.83
CA TRP A 879 23.91 3.31 4.59
C TRP A 879 24.09 4.83 4.49
N HIS A 880 25.34 5.27 4.34
CA HIS A 880 25.70 6.67 4.17
C HIS A 880 26.90 6.79 3.21
N ARG A 881 26.71 7.47 2.08
CA ARG A 881 27.73 7.65 1.02
C ARG A 881 28.26 9.08 1.01
N ASP A 882 29.58 9.19 1.17
CA ASP A 882 30.40 10.38 1.05
C ASP A 882 31.32 10.21 -0.18
N GLY A 883 30.86 10.64 -1.36
CA GLY A 883 31.55 10.44 -2.63
C GLY A 883 31.89 8.97 -2.92
N ARG A 884 33.18 8.61 -2.79
CA ARG A 884 33.68 7.22 -2.98
C ARG A 884 33.79 6.41 -1.68
N ARG A 885 33.40 6.98 -0.53
CA ARG A 885 33.36 6.31 0.78
C ARG A 885 31.92 5.97 1.12
N ILE A 886 31.64 4.73 1.56
CA ILE A 886 30.31 4.33 2.04
C ILE A 886 30.47 3.72 3.43
N ARG A 887 29.88 4.36 4.44
CA ARG A 887 29.66 3.73 5.76
C ARG A 887 28.39 2.90 5.65
N MET A 888 28.43 1.65 6.07
CA MET A 888 27.27 0.76 6.01
C MET A 888 27.26 -0.29 7.11
N ARG A 889 26.08 -0.90 7.32
CA ARG A 889 25.93 -2.18 8.01
C ARG A 889 24.95 -3.06 7.25
N LEU A 890 25.38 -4.28 6.92
CA LEU A 890 24.53 -5.34 6.38
C LEU A 890 24.34 -6.41 7.46
N ARG A 891 23.11 -6.88 7.65
CA ARG A 891 22.78 -8.00 8.54
C ARG A 891 21.82 -8.95 7.83
N GLY A 892 22.16 -10.24 7.79
CA GLY A 892 21.33 -11.30 7.20
C GLY A 892 21.38 -12.56 8.03
N HIS A 893 20.55 -13.54 7.70
CA HIS A 893 20.44 -14.77 8.51
C HIS A 893 21.40 -15.88 8.10
N VAL A 894 22.19 -15.66 7.05
CA VAL A 894 23.21 -16.58 6.51
C VAL A 894 24.53 -15.81 6.32
N PRO A 895 25.69 -16.48 6.09
CA PRO A 895 26.94 -15.80 5.82
C PRO A 895 26.82 -14.83 4.62
N LEU A 896 27.28 -13.59 4.81
CA LEU A 896 26.96 -12.49 3.91
C LEU A 896 27.71 -12.55 2.58
N ARG A 897 26.97 -12.37 1.49
CA ARG A 897 27.46 -12.18 0.13
C ARG A 897 26.76 -10.98 -0.49
N PHE A 898 27.54 -9.99 -0.92
CA PHE A 898 27.06 -8.75 -1.52
C PHE A 898 27.98 -8.28 -2.64
N ALA A 899 27.52 -7.40 -3.51
CA ALA A 899 28.33 -6.90 -4.63
C ALA A 899 28.14 -5.41 -4.90
N MET A 900 29.20 -4.79 -5.43
CA MET A 900 29.26 -3.36 -5.79
C MET A 900 29.51 -3.20 -7.31
N ASN A 901 29.08 -2.07 -7.86
CA ASN A 901 29.29 -1.70 -9.27
C ASN A 901 30.70 -1.11 -9.56
N ARG A 902 31.50 -0.88 -8.51
CA ARG A 902 32.84 -0.28 -8.56
C ARG A 902 33.80 -1.09 -7.68
N ARG A 903 35.10 -0.99 -7.96
CA ARG A 903 36.14 -1.70 -7.21
C ARG A 903 36.34 -1.03 -5.84
N CYS A 904 35.70 -1.58 -4.82
CA CYS A 904 35.81 -1.11 -3.45
C CYS A 904 36.71 -2.01 -2.60
N ILE A 905 37.25 -1.48 -1.50
CA ILE A 905 37.90 -2.24 -0.42
C ILE A 905 36.99 -2.13 0.80
N LEU A 906 36.67 -3.27 1.43
CA LEU A 906 35.85 -3.32 2.64
C LEU A 906 36.76 -3.26 3.88
N HIS A 907 36.57 -2.24 4.71
CA HIS A 907 37.27 -2.07 5.99
C HIS A 907 36.31 -2.39 7.14
N GLN A 908 36.72 -3.30 8.01
CA GLN A 908 35.98 -3.76 9.20
C GLN A 908 36.93 -3.68 10.40
N GLY A 909 37.01 -2.49 11.01
CA GLY A 909 38.12 -2.14 11.90
C GLY A 909 39.46 -2.21 11.17
N LYS A 910 40.40 -2.99 11.70
CA LYS A 910 41.70 -3.26 11.06
C LYS A 910 41.65 -4.30 9.93
N LYS A 911 40.60 -5.16 9.84
CA LYS A 911 40.48 -6.18 8.76
C LYS A 911 40.11 -5.49 7.45
N ARG A 912 40.86 -5.80 6.39
CA ARG A 912 40.60 -5.34 5.01
C ARG A 912 40.23 -6.54 4.15
N THR A 913 39.10 -6.48 3.45
CA THR A 913 38.64 -7.51 2.52
C THR A 913 38.62 -6.94 1.11
N LEU A 914 39.15 -7.70 0.14
CA LEU A 914 39.09 -7.37 -1.29
C LEU A 914 37.96 -8.17 -1.97
N PRO A 915 37.24 -7.59 -2.94
CA PRO A 915 36.22 -8.30 -3.70
C PRO A 915 36.84 -9.19 -4.79
N ARG A 916 36.14 -10.28 -5.12
CA ARG A 916 36.34 -11.01 -6.37
C ARG A 916 35.66 -10.24 -7.50
N ALA A 917 36.41 -9.87 -8.54
CA ALA A 917 35.85 -9.27 -9.73
C ALA A 917 35.23 -10.33 -10.66
N ASN A 918 34.12 -9.99 -11.30
CA ASN A 918 33.52 -10.73 -12.42
C ASN A 918 32.95 -9.72 -13.41
N GLY A 919 33.68 -9.42 -14.48
CA GLY A 919 33.37 -8.28 -15.36
C GLY A 919 33.32 -6.96 -14.58
N SER A 920 32.19 -6.25 -14.66
CA SER A 920 31.92 -5.01 -13.92
C SER A 920 31.46 -5.21 -12.46
N LEU A 921 31.23 -6.46 -12.03
CA LEU A 921 30.71 -6.79 -10.70
C LEU A 921 31.84 -7.07 -9.71
N TYR A 922 31.76 -6.47 -8.51
CA TYR A 922 32.76 -6.65 -7.45
C TYR A 922 32.12 -7.30 -6.22
N THR A 923 32.23 -8.63 -6.12
CA THR A 923 31.55 -9.45 -5.11
C THR A 923 32.41 -9.69 -3.88
N PHE A 924 31.83 -9.47 -2.70
CA PHE A 924 32.37 -9.84 -1.41
C PHE A 924 31.62 -11.06 -0.87
N SER A 925 32.35 -11.99 -0.25
CA SER A 925 31.81 -13.11 0.51
C SER A 925 32.44 -13.11 1.90
N LEU A 926 31.61 -13.25 2.93
CA LEU A 926 32.00 -13.18 4.33
C LEU A 926 31.61 -14.45 5.08
N ASP A 927 32.43 -14.78 6.07
CA ASP A 927 32.29 -15.86 7.05
C ASP A 927 31.18 -15.62 8.10
N ARG A 928 30.46 -14.50 8.00
CA ARG A 928 29.63 -13.94 9.07
C ARG A 928 28.33 -13.31 8.58
N LYS A 929 27.34 -13.29 9.49
CA LYS A 929 25.96 -12.83 9.30
C LYS A 929 25.75 -11.31 9.40
N ASP A 930 26.75 -10.59 9.91
CA ASP A 930 26.73 -9.14 10.15
C ASP A 930 28.09 -8.55 9.73
N THR A 931 28.09 -7.40 9.05
CA THR A 931 29.34 -6.68 8.74
C THR A 931 29.92 -5.95 9.95
N GLY A 932 29.11 -5.69 10.98
CA GLY A 932 29.29 -4.56 11.88
C GLY A 932 29.20 -3.23 11.13
N LEU A 933 29.52 -2.11 11.79
CA LEU A 933 29.77 -0.85 11.10
C LEU A 933 31.03 -0.99 10.24
N ALA A 934 30.87 -0.96 8.92
CA ALA A 934 31.92 -1.15 7.94
C ALA A 934 32.07 0.08 7.03
N LEU A 935 33.26 0.24 6.45
CA LEU A 935 33.57 1.30 5.49
C LEU A 935 34.02 0.67 4.17
N LEU A 936 33.26 0.88 3.10
CA LEU A 936 33.73 0.67 1.73
C LEU A 936 34.50 1.91 1.27
N VAL A 937 35.68 1.70 0.69
CA VAL A 937 36.46 2.74 -0.01
C VAL A 937 36.59 2.33 -1.48
N CYS A 938 35.91 3.03 -2.36
CA CYS A 938 35.80 2.71 -3.78
C CYS A 938 36.79 3.49 -4.65
N ARG A 939 37.16 2.91 -5.79
CA ARG A 939 37.92 3.56 -6.85
C ARG A 939 37.00 4.01 -7.97
#